data_AF-A0A4V2R8A3-F1
#
_entry.id   AF-A0A4V2R8A3-F1
#
_cell.length_a   1.000
_cell.length_b   1.000
_cell.length_c   1.000
_cell.angle_alpha   90.00
_cell.angle_beta   90.00
_cell.angle_gamma   90.00
#
_symmetry.space_group_name_H-M   'P 1'
#
loop_
_entity.id
_entity.type
_entity.pdbx_description
1 polymer ?
#
loop_
_entity_poly.entity_id
_entity_poly.type
_entity_poly.pdbx_seq_one_letter_code
_entity_poly.pdbx_strand_id
1 'polypeptide(L)'
;MNPHKQRCIRPVLFDEESLSSYFMRLAKAYYTDLKEVFGWYNDEIFKYAYSIDVHCNISLNIKKICEEMDISGEHIRSATFSILMESFRDEEDTSGWSFIGNTIEKRKRKYCPKCLKKQPRFKLLWQVNELQICDEHEVYLECMCPCCSKPIPYLKIELAYGKCPHCLGDLSMKFRPCDDEHLVEDQRKVYEEWRYMLAHRPKYPSQIWGLSIGQNTALKMLYIAQNNGVLLDRDRIQLSRDQICRLLAYVNGETDVKKRYIVTLQLIRSQLLKRGIKSKHFYELIVPDDYILSVLDEERRSERRCLSPWCISFGNGSGLTKLRIKGNALKKNYELLRNPYFCKFCSVKYGFEDNGEGEWVESEKIIENAYNLGVTLLNSGNSLYKFATVLHEEDNGSLANCLFLASMYIAYLLRHNLLNSRVTKKYKTFDEIKDPIPLFRILIDMKGSKIKLARRLFNWSQREYYYHFFHPGVQILFSESYSSSLIDERISDESAPKEQAVKAKDSREQPEVHHDEKERLWGLAKSILKECEENKDTISDSSFYEKMGKGAKWLTRHMPELLVWYMEQKVKINDLYIQHIESLRLNKCIAVVVKLYREGTTLSQEHIASESGIERKYIRIHGLYPIINAVIQVLLQSKMTPDTIEEFVKTNPTVEHWRKAILG
;
A
#
# COMPACT_ATOMS: atom_id res chain seq x y z
N MET A 1 2.47 -40.38 39.20
CA MET A 1 3.15 -41.49 38.48
C MET A 1 4.37 -40.91 37.78
N ASN A 2 5.47 -41.67 37.64
CA ASN A 2 6.66 -41.19 36.94
C ASN A 2 6.31 -41.00 35.44
N PRO A 3 6.42 -39.77 34.86
CA PRO A 3 5.98 -39.48 33.50
C PRO A 3 6.63 -40.39 32.43
N HIS A 4 7.80 -40.96 32.73
CA HIS A 4 8.46 -41.92 31.85
C HIS A 4 7.76 -43.28 31.73
N LYS A 5 6.97 -43.72 32.72
CA LYS A 5 6.25 -45.02 32.66
C LYS A 5 4.94 -44.96 31.88
N GLN A 6 4.37 -43.77 31.65
CA GLN A 6 3.09 -43.64 30.92
C GLN A 6 3.25 -43.73 29.39
N ARG A 7 4.45 -43.49 28.83
CA ARG A 7 4.67 -43.41 27.37
C ARG A 7 4.81 -44.76 26.64
N CYS A 8 4.51 -45.88 27.29
CA CYS A 8 4.61 -47.20 26.64
C CYS A 8 3.45 -47.50 25.68
N ILE A 9 2.31 -46.80 25.80
CA ILE A 9 1.16 -46.99 24.91
C ILE A 9 1.40 -46.17 23.63
N ARG A 10 1.42 -46.82 22.45
CA ARG A 10 1.56 -46.13 21.16
C ARG A 10 0.30 -46.36 20.32
N PRO A 11 -0.69 -45.44 20.37
CA PRO A 11 -1.85 -45.52 19.51
C PRO A 11 -1.42 -45.52 18.04
N VAL A 12 -2.11 -46.30 17.21
CA VAL A 12 -1.90 -46.30 15.76
C VAL A 12 -2.54 -45.03 15.17
N LEU A 13 -1.76 -44.29 14.37
CA LEU A 13 -2.28 -43.29 13.43
C LEU A 13 -2.93 -44.02 12.26
N PHE A 14 -4.21 -43.78 12.03
CA PHE A 14 -4.92 -44.47 10.94
C PHE A 14 -4.88 -43.69 9.64
N ASP A 15 -5.05 -44.40 8.53
CA ASP A 15 -5.26 -43.79 7.21
C ASP A 15 -6.43 -42.79 7.24
N GLU A 16 -6.21 -41.66 6.57
CA GLU A 16 -7.11 -40.50 6.47
C GLU A 16 -7.43 -39.77 7.79
N GLU A 17 -6.92 -40.25 8.93
CA GLU A 17 -7.08 -39.56 10.21
C GLU A 17 -6.34 -38.22 10.20
N SER A 18 -6.95 -37.18 10.78
CA SER A 18 -6.25 -35.91 10.95
C SER A 18 -5.23 -36.00 12.09
N LEU A 19 -4.09 -35.33 11.97
CA LEU A 19 -3.04 -35.34 13.00
C LEU A 19 -3.57 -34.85 14.35
N SER A 20 -4.43 -33.84 14.36
CA SER A 20 -5.12 -33.38 15.56
C SER A 20 -6.05 -34.44 16.19
N SER A 21 -6.70 -35.29 15.39
CA SER A 21 -7.49 -36.44 15.89
C SER A 21 -6.61 -37.47 16.59
N TYR A 22 -5.48 -37.77 15.97
CA TYR A 22 -4.48 -38.65 16.53
C TYR A 22 -3.98 -38.15 17.89
N PHE A 23 -3.64 -36.86 18.02
CA PHE A 23 -3.22 -36.27 19.31
C PHE A 23 -4.32 -36.30 20.39
N MET A 24 -5.59 -36.13 20.01
CA MET A 24 -6.71 -36.31 20.95
C MET A 24 -6.79 -37.73 21.48
N ARG A 25 -6.59 -38.73 20.62
CA ARG A 25 -6.53 -40.14 21.02
C ARG A 25 -5.27 -40.45 21.84
N LEU A 26 -4.16 -39.80 21.54
CA LEU A 26 -2.92 -39.93 22.31
C LEU A 26 -3.10 -39.43 23.75
N ALA A 27 -3.66 -38.24 23.92
CA ALA A 27 -3.99 -37.67 25.22
C ALA A 27 -4.95 -38.60 26.00
N LYS A 28 -5.98 -39.14 25.33
CA LYS A 28 -6.90 -40.12 25.91
C LYS A 28 -6.18 -41.39 26.37
N ALA A 29 -5.28 -41.94 25.55
CA ALA A 29 -4.55 -43.16 25.86
C ALA A 29 -3.63 -43.01 27.08
N TYR A 30 -3.07 -41.80 27.27
CA TYR A 30 -2.21 -41.48 28.41
C TYR A 30 -2.95 -40.88 29.60
N TYR A 31 -4.29 -40.75 29.53
CA TYR A 31 -5.11 -40.14 30.56
C TYR A 31 -4.64 -38.73 30.97
N THR A 32 -4.26 -37.92 29.97
CA THR A 32 -3.78 -36.55 30.15
C THR A 32 -4.57 -35.56 29.27
N ASP A 33 -4.31 -34.28 29.43
CA ASP A 33 -4.83 -33.22 28.59
C ASP A 33 -3.99 -33.02 27.31
N LEU A 34 -4.58 -32.35 26.32
CA LEU A 34 -3.93 -32.05 25.06
C LEU A 34 -2.73 -31.09 25.21
N LYS A 35 -2.77 -30.18 26.19
CA LYS A 35 -1.72 -29.19 26.41
C LYS A 35 -0.43 -29.88 26.86
N GLU A 36 -0.54 -30.90 27.72
CA GLU A 36 0.59 -31.72 28.15
C GLU A 36 1.18 -32.51 26.98
N VAL A 37 0.34 -33.19 26.20
CA VAL A 37 0.79 -33.92 25.00
C VAL A 37 1.52 -33.00 24.02
N PHE A 38 0.97 -31.81 23.78
CA PHE A 38 1.61 -30.83 22.92
C PHE A 38 2.92 -30.31 23.49
N GLY A 39 3.01 -30.09 24.81
CA GLY A 39 4.25 -29.69 25.49
C GLY A 39 5.36 -30.74 25.39
N TRP A 40 5.07 -31.99 25.01
CA TRP A 40 6.10 -32.98 24.72
C TRP A 40 6.77 -32.77 23.36
N TYR A 41 6.06 -32.20 22.39
CA TYR A 41 6.49 -32.13 20.99
C TYR A 41 6.59 -30.71 20.44
N ASN A 42 6.30 -29.69 21.24
CA ASN A 42 6.37 -28.28 20.84
C ASN A 42 7.13 -27.46 21.89
N ASP A 43 7.95 -26.53 21.40
CA ASP A 43 8.67 -25.54 22.22
C ASP A 43 7.87 -24.23 22.39
N GLU A 44 6.83 -24.01 21.57
CA GLU A 44 6.00 -22.80 21.57
C GLU A 44 4.52 -23.05 21.93
N ILE A 45 3.79 -22.00 22.33
CA ILE A 45 2.35 -22.09 22.60
C ILE A 45 1.57 -21.95 21.29
N PHE A 46 0.71 -22.92 20.97
CA PHE A 46 -0.17 -22.87 19.81
C PHE A 46 -1.13 -21.68 19.86
N LYS A 47 -1.02 -20.77 18.89
CA LYS A 47 -1.99 -19.69 18.73
C LYS A 47 -3.32 -20.17 18.13
N TYR A 48 -3.29 -21.21 17.28
CA TYR A 48 -4.47 -21.70 16.55
C TYR A 48 -4.50 -23.23 16.44
N ALA A 49 -5.57 -23.86 16.94
CA ALA A 49 -5.69 -25.33 16.97
C ALA A 49 -5.61 -26.02 15.59
N TYR A 50 -6.15 -25.39 14.54
CA TYR A 50 -6.13 -25.96 13.19
C TYR A 50 -4.73 -25.98 12.56
N SER A 51 -3.76 -25.26 13.14
CA SER A 51 -2.39 -25.21 12.59
C SER A 51 -1.69 -26.56 12.63
N ILE A 52 -2.10 -27.46 13.54
CA ILE A 52 -1.58 -28.82 13.62
C ILE A 52 -1.82 -29.57 12.31
N ASP A 53 -3.01 -29.41 11.72
CA ASP A 53 -3.40 -30.11 10.51
C ASP A 53 -2.92 -29.39 9.23
N VAL A 54 -2.34 -28.18 9.31
CA VAL A 54 -1.95 -27.37 8.14
C VAL A 54 -0.45 -27.09 8.09
N HIS A 55 0.15 -26.80 9.24
CA HIS A 55 1.52 -26.35 9.43
C HIS A 55 2.18 -27.13 10.57
N CYS A 56 2.16 -28.46 10.46
CA CYS A 56 2.71 -29.34 11.50
C CYS A 56 4.20 -29.07 11.75
N ASN A 57 5.01 -28.85 10.70
CA ASN A 57 6.46 -28.62 10.84
C ASN A 57 6.82 -27.33 11.60
N ILE A 58 5.94 -26.32 11.55
CA ILE A 58 6.13 -25.06 12.30
C ILE A 58 5.72 -25.25 13.76
N SER A 59 4.72 -26.11 14.00
CA SER A 59 4.06 -26.20 15.30
C SER A 59 4.50 -27.41 16.12
N LEU A 60 5.25 -28.34 15.55
CA LEU A 60 5.60 -29.62 16.15
C LEU A 60 6.98 -30.08 15.69
N ASN A 61 7.75 -30.66 16.61
CA ASN A 61 8.98 -31.37 16.31
C ASN A 61 8.64 -32.76 15.74
N ILE A 62 8.45 -32.83 14.43
CA ILE A 62 8.07 -34.06 13.71
C ILE A 62 9.09 -35.18 13.93
N LYS A 63 10.39 -34.85 13.94
CA LYS A 63 11.46 -35.82 14.18
C LYS A 63 11.29 -36.52 15.53
N LYS A 64 11.05 -35.75 16.58
CA LYS A 64 10.79 -36.28 17.92
C LYS A 64 9.54 -37.15 17.98
N ILE A 65 8.45 -36.75 17.29
CA ILE A 65 7.24 -37.56 17.21
C ILE A 65 7.53 -38.89 16.53
N CYS A 66 8.27 -38.89 15.42
CA CYS A 66 8.68 -40.12 14.72
C CYS A 66 9.47 -41.06 15.63
N GLU A 67 10.45 -40.53 16.36
CA GLU A 67 11.31 -41.30 17.27
C GLU A 67 10.55 -41.89 18.46
N GLU A 68 9.68 -41.10 19.10
CA GLU A 68 8.95 -41.55 20.30
C GLU A 68 7.75 -42.47 19.98
N MET A 69 7.04 -42.19 18.88
CA MET A 69 5.80 -42.87 18.52
C MET A 69 5.98 -44.00 17.51
N ASP A 70 7.17 -44.15 16.91
CA ASP A 70 7.44 -45.15 15.87
C ASP A 70 6.52 -44.98 14.65
N ILE A 71 6.39 -43.73 14.19
CA ILE A 71 5.57 -43.35 13.04
C ILE A 71 6.47 -42.66 12.01
N SER A 72 6.38 -43.07 10.74
CA SER A 72 7.16 -42.43 9.69
C SER A 72 6.73 -40.97 9.48
N GLY A 73 7.69 -40.10 9.12
CA GLY A 73 7.39 -38.71 8.81
C GLY A 73 6.41 -38.55 7.63
N GLU A 74 6.40 -39.51 6.71
CA GLU A 74 5.43 -39.56 5.61
C GLU A 74 4.00 -39.83 6.09
N HIS A 75 3.83 -40.77 7.02
CA HIS A 75 2.51 -41.06 7.59
C HIS A 75 1.99 -39.89 8.44
N ILE A 76 2.87 -39.17 9.15
CA ILE A 76 2.49 -37.91 9.81
C ILE A 76 2.06 -36.86 8.79
N ARG A 77 2.83 -36.71 7.69
CA ARG A 77 2.49 -35.74 6.63
C ARG A 77 1.15 -36.06 5.97
N SER A 78 0.83 -37.33 5.70
CA SER A 78 -0.46 -37.73 5.11
C SER A 78 -1.65 -37.46 6.02
N ALA A 79 -1.43 -37.30 7.33
CA ALA A 79 -2.43 -36.86 8.30
C ALA A 79 -2.59 -35.32 8.37
N THR A 80 -1.98 -34.57 7.44
CA THR A 80 -2.02 -33.10 7.39
C THR A 80 -2.19 -32.56 5.97
N PHE A 81 -2.55 -31.28 5.84
CA PHE A 81 -2.56 -30.53 4.59
C PHE A 81 -1.18 -29.94 4.22
N SER A 82 -0.11 -30.27 4.96
CA SER A 82 1.25 -29.76 4.69
C SER A 82 1.75 -30.16 3.31
N ILE A 83 1.37 -31.34 2.81
CA ILE A 83 1.72 -31.82 1.47
C ILE A 83 1.26 -30.84 0.38
N LEU A 84 0.09 -30.22 0.54
CA LEU A 84 -0.41 -29.22 -0.41
C LEU A 84 0.45 -27.96 -0.37
N MET A 85 0.87 -27.53 0.81
CA MET A 85 1.78 -26.40 0.95
C MET A 85 3.10 -26.71 0.23
N GLU A 86 3.76 -27.80 0.59
CA GLU A 86 5.04 -28.22 0.00
C GLU A 86 4.97 -28.42 -1.52
N SER A 87 3.78 -28.73 -2.05
CA SER A 87 3.56 -28.99 -3.48
C SER A 87 3.51 -27.73 -4.34
N PHE A 88 3.16 -26.56 -3.79
CA PHE A 88 2.80 -25.38 -4.58
C PHE A 88 3.55 -24.09 -4.22
N ARG A 89 4.44 -24.14 -3.22
CA ARG A 89 5.19 -22.97 -2.76
C ARG A 89 6.55 -23.36 -2.24
N ASP A 90 7.42 -22.37 -2.15
CA ASP A 90 8.72 -22.50 -1.53
C ASP A 90 8.59 -22.25 -0.01
N GLU A 91 9.56 -22.73 0.76
CA GLU A 91 9.58 -22.52 2.22
C GLU A 91 9.67 -21.03 2.57
N GLU A 92 10.40 -20.26 1.77
CA GLU A 92 10.63 -18.82 1.94
C GLU A 92 9.38 -17.95 1.72
N ASP A 93 8.29 -18.49 1.18
CA ASP A 93 7.05 -17.72 0.97
C ASP A 93 6.34 -17.44 2.30
N THR A 94 6.52 -16.25 2.85
CA THR A 94 6.34 -15.88 4.27
C THR A 94 4.93 -16.01 4.89
N SER A 95 3.90 -16.51 4.20
CA SER A 95 2.60 -16.78 4.85
C SER A 95 1.94 -18.08 4.40
N GLY A 96 2.27 -19.20 5.07
CA GLY A 96 1.55 -20.46 4.88
C GLY A 96 0.03 -20.34 5.09
N TRP A 97 -0.37 -19.45 6.00
CA TRP A 97 -1.75 -19.23 6.38
C TRP A 97 -2.66 -18.74 5.24
N SER A 98 -2.11 -18.03 4.26
CA SER A 98 -2.89 -17.45 3.15
C SER A 98 -3.12 -18.44 2.01
N PHE A 99 -2.24 -19.44 1.81
CA PHE A 99 -2.33 -20.40 0.71
C PHE A 99 -3.61 -21.25 0.80
N ILE A 100 -3.82 -21.93 1.94
CA ILE A 100 -5.04 -22.72 2.18
C ILE A 100 -6.27 -21.81 2.27
N GLY A 101 -6.09 -20.55 2.67
CA GLY A 101 -7.15 -19.54 2.67
C GLY A 101 -8.41 -20.01 3.41
N ASN A 102 -9.57 -19.90 2.74
CA ASN A 102 -10.86 -20.36 3.24
C ASN A 102 -11.28 -21.71 2.65
N THR A 103 -10.35 -22.52 2.14
CA THR A 103 -10.67 -23.82 1.56
C THR A 103 -10.98 -24.87 2.63
N ILE A 104 -10.54 -24.66 3.87
CA ILE A 104 -10.86 -25.52 5.02
C ILE A 104 -11.61 -24.76 6.12
N GLU A 105 -12.39 -25.46 6.91
CA GLU A 105 -12.97 -25.01 8.18
C GLU A 105 -11.87 -24.96 9.24
N LYS A 106 -11.71 -23.80 9.89
CA LYS A 106 -10.62 -23.52 10.84
C LYS A 106 -11.11 -23.36 12.27
N ARG A 107 -12.41 -23.18 12.46
CA ARG A 107 -13.04 -22.83 13.76
C ARG A 107 -13.77 -24.00 14.37
N LYS A 108 -14.47 -24.77 13.53
CA LYS A 108 -15.32 -25.89 13.96
C LYS A 108 -14.76 -27.22 13.50
N ARG A 109 -15.05 -28.29 14.23
CA ARG A 109 -14.76 -29.65 13.79
C ARG A 109 -15.96 -30.21 13.04
N LYS A 110 -15.79 -30.51 11.75
CA LYS A 110 -16.75 -31.33 11.00
C LYS A 110 -16.57 -32.82 11.32
N TYR A 111 -17.67 -33.58 11.37
CA TYR A 111 -17.65 -35.00 11.69
C TYR A 111 -18.81 -35.79 11.08
N CYS A 112 -18.60 -37.09 10.86
CA CYS A 112 -19.67 -38.03 10.53
C CYS A 112 -20.14 -38.78 11.79
N PRO A 113 -21.42 -38.69 12.21
CA PRO A 113 -21.93 -39.40 13.38
C PRO A 113 -21.78 -40.93 13.28
N LYS A 114 -21.98 -41.51 12.09
CA LYS A 114 -21.85 -42.96 11.85
C LYS A 114 -20.39 -43.43 11.95
N CYS A 115 -19.42 -42.69 11.40
CA CYS A 115 -18.00 -43.00 11.59
C CYS A 115 -17.62 -42.92 13.07
N LEU A 116 -18.06 -41.87 13.80
CA LEU A 116 -17.75 -41.72 15.22
C LEU A 116 -18.30 -42.87 16.07
N LYS A 117 -19.48 -43.40 15.73
CA LYS A 117 -20.06 -44.58 16.39
C LYS A 117 -19.19 -45.82 16.23
N LYS A 118 -18.63 -46.03 15.03
CA LYS A 118 -17.70 -47.15 14.75
C LYS A 118 -16.39 -46.95 15.53
N GLN A 119 -15.82 -45.75 15.44
CA GLN A 119 -14.58 -45.39 16.10
C GLN A 119 -14.49 -43.86 16.25
N PRO A 120 -14.21 -43.34 17.46
CA PRO A 120 -14.15 -41.89 17.69
C PRO A 120 -12.87 -41.28 17.12
N ARG A 121 -12.84 -41.13 15.79
CA ARG A 121 -11.77 -40.52 14.99
C ARG A 121 -12.32 -39.50 14.00
N PHE A 122 -11.52 -38.50 13.66
CA PHE A 122 -11.88 -37.46 12.70
C PHE A 122 -10.97 -37.55 11.49
N LYS A 123 -11.56 -37.59 10.28
CA LYS A 123 -10.79 -37.56 9.05
C LYS A 123 -10.28 -36.15 8.75
N LEU A 124 -9.09 -36.06 8.15
CA LEU A 124 -8.50 -34.80 7.70
C LEU A 124 -9.41 -34.09 6.68
N LEU A 125 -9.86 -34.83 5.66
CA LEU A 125 -10.66 -34.29 4.56
C LEU A 125 -12.01 -33.71 5.00
N TRP A 126 -12.57 -34.15 6.13
CA TRP A 126 -13.80 -33.56 6.63
C TRP A 126 -13.68 -32.07 6.91
N GLN A 127 -12.47 -31.53 7.12
CA GLN A 127 -12.30 -30.09 7.31
C GLN A 127 -12.35 -29.29 6.01
N VAL A 128 -12.35 -29.92 4.83
CA VAL A 128 -12.53 -29.22 3.55
C VAL A 128 -13.94 -28.61 3.50
N ASN A 129 -14.06 -27.34 3.10
CA ASN A 129 -15.34 -26.63 3.10
C ASN A 129 -16.32 -27.15 2.04
N GLU A 130 -15.80 -27.54 0.87
CA GLU A 130 -16.56 -28.12 -0.25
C GLU A 130 -17.12 -29.52 0.07
N LEU A 131 -16.54 -30.21 1.05
CA LEU A 131 -17.00 -31.53 1.48
C LEU A 131 -18.12 -31.39 2.52
N GLN A 132 -19.29 -31.91 2.17
CA GLN A 132 -20.53 -31.83 2.93
C GLN A 132 -21.08 -33.20 3.33
N ILE A 133 -20.70 -34.25 2.60
CA ILE A 133 -21.19 -35.62 2.81
C ILE A 133 -20.02 -36.51 3.22
N CYS A 134 -20.27 -37.49 4.10
CA CYS A 134 -19.32 -38.55 4.40
C CYS A 134 -19.28 -39.56 3.26
N ASP A 135 -18.10 -39.83 2.72
CA ASP A 135 -17.88 -40.75 1.61
C ASP A 135 -18.11 -42.24 1.96
N GLU A 136 -18.08 -42.60 3.24
CA GLU A 136 -18.34 -43.99 3.70
C GLU A 136 -19.80 -44.28 4.03
N HIS A 137 -20.56 -43.25 4.39
CA HIS A 137 -21.86 -43.40 5.03
C HIS A 137 -23.00 -42.63 4.38
N GLU A 138 -22.67 -41.76 3.42
CA GLU A 138 -23.64 -40.98 2.64
C GLU A 138 -24.58 -40.17 3.55
N VAL A 139 -24.02 -39.65 4.64
CA VAL A 139 -24.69 -38.75 5.59
C VAL A 139 -24.01 -37.39 5.56
N TYR A 140 -24.77 -36.33 5.85
CA TYR A 140 -24.19 -35.01 6.01
C TYR A 140 -23.15 -34.96 7.14
N LEU A 141 -22.04 -34.28 6.88
CA LEU A 141 -21.05 -33.93 7.89
C LEU A 141 -21.63 -32.85 8.80
N GLU A 142 -21.61 -33.11 10.10
CA GLU A 142 -22.14 -32.20 11.11
C GLU A 142 -21.01 -31.40 11.76
N CYS A 143 -21.30 -30.19 12.23
CA CYS A 143 -20.37 -29.36 13.00
C CYS A 143 -20.99 -28.80 14.29
N MET A 144 -22.18 -29.29 14.64
CA MET A 144 -23.00 -28.86 15.78
C MET A 144 -23.39 -30.09 16.58
N CYS A 145 -23.42 -29.97 17.91
CA CYS A 145 -23.85 -31.06 18.77
C CYS A 145 -25.35 -31.36 18.59
N PRO A 146 -25.77 -32.63 18.42
CA PRO A 146 -27.18 -32.99 18.27
C PRO A 146 -28.01 -32.83 19.55
N CYS A 147 -27.37 -32.65 20.70
CA CYS A 147 -28.05 -32.51 22.00
C CYS A 147 -28.23 -31.05 22.41
N CYS A 148 -27.18 -30.23 22.29
CA CYS A 148 -27.17 -28.85 22.79
C CYS A 148 -27.04 -27.80 21.70
N SER A 149 -26.93 -28.21 20.43
CA SER A 149 -26.82 -27.32 19.27
C SER A 149 -25.68 -26.29 19.34
N LYS A 150 -24.65 -26.55 20.16
CA LYS A 150 -23.43 -25.75 20.20
C LYS A 150 -22.44 -26.23 19.12
N PRO A 151 -21.67 -25.31 18.51
CA PRO A 151 -20.64 -25.69 17.55
C PRO A 151 -19.56 -26.52 18.22
N ILE A 152 -19.13 -27.57 17.54
CA ILE A 152 -18.05 -28.43 17.99
C ILE A 152 -16.73 -27.70 17.78
N PRO A 153 -15.97 -27.39 18.85
CA PRO A 153 -14.67 -26.73 18.70
C PRO A 153 -13.71 -27.64 17.93
N TYR A 154 -12.75 -27.06 17.22
CA TYR A 154 -11.81 -27.81 16.39
C TYR A 154 -11.05 -28.89 17.17
N LEU A 155 -10.68 -28.61 18.42
CA LEU A 155 -9.77 -29.42 19.22
C LEU A 155 -10.15 -29.40 20.71
N LYS A 156 -10.59 -30.54 21.24
CA LYS A 156 -10.95 -30.77 22.65
C LYS A 156 -10.87 -32.26 22.98
N ILE A 157 -10.43 -32.61 24.19
CA ILE A 157 -10.16 -34.01 24.58
C ILE A 157 -11.42 -34.88 24.57
N GLU A 158 -12.59 -34.30 24.89
CA GLU A 158 -13.88 -35.01 24.91
C GLU A 158 -14.24 -35.59 23.54
N LEU A 159 -13.72 -35.00 22.46
CA LEU A 159 -13.90 -35.47 21.09
C LEU A 159 -13.25 -36.85 20.85
N ALA A 160 -12.17 -37.20 21.57
CA ALA A 160 -11.56 -38.54 21.54
C ALA A 160 -12.49 -39.64 22.07
N TYR A 161 -13.57 -39.26 22.75
CA TYR A 161 -14.61 -40.15 23.25
C TYR A 161 -15.88 -40.10 22.41
N GLY A 162 -15.90 -39.34 21.30
CA GLY A 162 -17.11 -39.11 20.52
C GLY A 162 -18.16 -38.26 21.25
N LYS A 163 -17.75 -37.46 22.24
CA LYS A 163 -18.65 -36.67 23.10
C LYS A 163 -18.52 -35.18 22.84
N CYS A 164 -19.62 -34.47 23.03
CA CYS A 164 -19.65 -33.01 22.94
C CYS A 164 -18.86 -32.37 24.11
N PRO A 165 -17.91 -31.45 23.84
CA PRO A 165 -17.18 -30.77 24.92
C PRO A 165 -18.04 -29.83 25.78
N HIS A 166 -19.24 -29.48 25.34
CA HIS A 166 -20.11 -28.53 26.05
C HIS A 166 -21.16 -29.19 26.93
N CYS A 167 -21.67 -30.36 26.55
CA CYS A 167 -22.76 -31.03 27.25
C CYS A 167 -22.50 -32.54 27.48
N LEU A 168 -21.34 -33.04 27.07
CA LEU A 168 -20.91 -34.45 27.14
C LEU A 168 -21.82 -35.46 26.44
N GLY A 169 -22.83 -34.97 25.70
CA GLY A 169 -23.73 -35.80 24.91
C GLY A 169 -22.98 -36.50 23.76
N ASP A 170 -23.43 -37.71 23.42
CA ASP A 170 -22.85 -38.51 22.36
C ASP A 170 -23.13 -37.87 20.97
N LEU A 171 -22.06 -37.59 20.24
CA LEU A 171 -22.13 -36.95 18.92
C LEU A 171 -22.67 -37.89 17.84
N SER A 172 -22.72 -39.20 18.10
CA SER A 172 -23.20 -40.22 17.17
C SER A 172 -24.73 -40.43 17.18
N MET A 173 -25.45 -39.80 18.10
CA MET A 173 -26.88 -40.11 18.34
C MET A 173 -27.82 -39.76 17.19
N LYS A 174 -27.55 -38.66 16.47
CA LYS A 174 -28.40 -38.19 15.37
C LYS A 174 -27.56 -37.90 14.15
N PHE A 175 -28.10 -38.22 12.98
CA PHE A 175 -27.52 -37.92 11.68
C PHE A 175 -28.62 -37.63 10.68
N ARG A 176 -28.25 -36.95 9.59
CA ARG A 176 -29.12 -36.71 8.44
C ARG A 176 -28.58 -37.49 7.23
N PRO A 177 -29.32 -38.48 6.71
CA PRO A 177 -28.95 -39.10 5.43
C PRO A 177 -28.99 -38.06 4.31
N CYS A 178 -28.18 -38.27 3.27
CA CYS A 178 -28.33 -37.55 2.02
C CYS A 178 -29.05 -38.47 1.03
N ASP A 179 -30.28 -38.12 0.67
CA ASP A 179 -31.09 -38.90 -0.26
C ASP A 179 -30.90 -38.46 -1.72
N ASP A 180 -30.04 -37.46 -1.98
CA ASP A 180 -29.71 -36.95 -3.31
C ASP A 180 -28.51 -37.70 -3.89
N GLU A 181 -28.78 -38.72 -4.72
CA GLU A 181 -27.75 -39.55 -5.37
C GLU A 181 -26.78 -38.72 -6.23
N HIS A 182 -27.25 -37.65 -6.87
CA HIS A 182 -26.40 -36.80 -7.70
C HIS A 182 -25.40 -36.02 -6.84
N LEU A 183 -25.86 -35.47 -5.71
CA LEU A 183 -24.99 -34.78 -4.76
C LEU A 183 -23.97 -35.74 -4.14
N VAL A 184 -24.36 -36.97 -3.81
CA VAL A 184 -23.45 -38.00 -3.29
C VAL A 184 -22.36 -38.32 -4.31
N GLU A 185 -22.73 -38.55 -5.58
CA GLU A 185 -21.78 -38.85 -6.64
C GLU A 185 -20.84 -37.67 -6.93
N ASP A 186 -21.35 -36.43 -6.91
CA ASP A 186 -20.51 -35.24 -7.05
C ASP A 186 -19.53 -35.09 -5.88
N GLN A 187 -19.98 -35.34 -4.64
CA GLN A 187 -19.10 -35.33 -3.47
C GLN A 187 -18.02 -36.40 -3.58
N ARG A 188 -18.33 -37.60 -4.10
CA ARG A 188 -17.35 -38.67 -4.34
C ARG A 188 -16.22 -38.21 -5.27
N LYS A 189 -16.55 -37.54 -6.38
CA LYS A 189 -15.56 -36.93 -7.28
C LYS A 189 -14.70 -35.89 -6.57
N VAL A 190 -15.30 -35.05 -5.71
CA VAL A 190 -14.55 -34.07 -4.92
C VAL A 190 -13.58 -34.78 -3.95
N TYR A 191 -13.99 -35.86 -3.27
CA TYR A 191 -13.09 -36.66 -2.44
C TYR A 191 -11.91 -37.23 -3.24
N GLU A 192 -12.17 -37.81 -4.41
CA GLU A 192 -11.13 -38.35 -5.28
C GLU A 192 -10.09 -37.30 -5.68
N GLU A 193 -10.55 -36.10 -6.07
CA GLU A 193 -9.68 -34.98 -6.41
C GLU A 193 -8.81 -34.56 -5.21
N TRP A 194 -9.39 -34.46 -4.01
CA TRP A 194 -8.63 -34.10 -2.79
C TRP A 194 -7.65 -35.17 -2.36
N ARG A 195 -8.03 -36.45 -2.43
CA ARG A 195 -7.13 -37.59 -2.19
C ARG A 195 -5.97 -37.57 -3.16
N TYR A 196 -6.24 -37.33 -4.44
CA TYR A 196 -5.20 -37.22 -5.46
C TYR A 196 -4.21 -36.10 -5.11
N MET A 197 -4.71 -34.90 -4.78
CA MET A 197 -3.87 -33.75 -4.42
C MET A 197 -3.04 -33.99 -3.15
N LEU A 198 -3.55 -34.75 -2.17
CA LEU A 198 -2.80 -35.09 -0.95
C LEU A 198 -1.80 -36.23 -1.15
N ALA A 199 -2.00 -37.10 -2.14
CA ALA A 199 -1.15 -38.26 -2.38
C ALA A 199 -0.04 -38.01 -3.42
N HIS A 200 -0.14 -36.95 -4.22
CA HIS A 200 0.80 -36.68 -5.33
C HIS A 200 1.53 -35.36 -5.13
N ARG A 201 2.66 -35.20 -5.83
CA ARG A 201 3.38 -33.93 -5.97
C ARG A 201 3.34 -33.47 -7.43
N PRO A 202 3.15 -32.17 -7.70
CA PRO A 202 3.16 -31.67 -9.07
C PRO A 202 4.53 -31.89 -9.71
N LYS A 203 4.53 -32.20 -11.02
CA LYS A 203 5.76 -32.25 -11.81
C LYS A 203 6.17 -30.82 -12.14
N TYR A 204 7.39 -30.47 -11.78
CA TYR A 204 8.04 -29.24 -12.22
C TYR A 204 9.25 -29.63 -13.07
N PRO A 205 9.41 -29.08 -14.28
CA PRO A 205 10.63 -29.30 -15.05
C PRO A 205 11.80 -28.82 -14.20
N SER A 206 12.68 -29.74 -13.83
CA SER A 206 13.79 -29.49 -12.92
C SER A 206 14.71 -28.42 -13.49
N GLN A 207 14.79 -27.26 -12.83
CA GLN A 207 15.86 -26.26 -12.94
C GLN A 207 16.12 -25.54 -14.27
N ILE A 208 15.48 -25.91 -15.39
CA ILE A 208 15.80 -25.35 -16.74
C ILE A 208 15.77 -23.81 -16.76
N TRP A 209 14.93 -23.19 -15.93
CA TRP A 209 14.77 -21.74 -15.87
C TRP A 209 15.09 -21.10 -14.50
N GLY A 210 15.61 -21.86 -13.54
CA GLY A 210 15.87 -21.37 -12.18
C GLY A 210 14.63 -20.88 -11.42
N LEU A 211 13.42 -21.18 -11.91
CA LEU A 211 12.16 -20.78 -11.29
C LEU A 211 11.88 -21.61 -10.03
N SER A 212 11.38 -20.95 -9.00
CA SER A 212 10.94 -21.56 -7.76
C SER A 212 9.66 -22.40 -7.92
N ILE A 213 9.28 -23.20 -6.92
CA ILE A 213 8.05 -24.02 -6.96
C ILE A 213 6.82 -23.11 -7.10
N GLY A 214 6.78 -22.03 -6.31
CA GLY A 214 5.70 -21.06 -6.38
C GLY A 214 5.62 -20.37 -7.74
N GLN A 215 6.77 -19.99 -8.32
CA GLN A 215 6.81 -19.35 -9.64
C GLN A 215 6.31 -20.28 -10.73
N ASN A 216 6.72 -21.55 -10.72
CA ASN A 216 6.19 -22.56 -11.65
C ASN A 216 4.67 -22.74 -11.49
N THR A 217 4.17 -22.73 -10.26
CA THR A 217 2.72 -22.82 -9.98
C THR A 217 1.98 -21.62 -10.59
N ALA A 218 2.50 -20.40 -10.41
CA ALA A 218 1.94 -19.18 -10.99
C ALA A 218 1.94 -19.20 -12.51
N LEU A 219 3.01 -19.72 -13.12
CA LEU A 219 3.15 -19.88 -14.56
C LEU A 219 2.12 -20.87 -15.14
N LYS A 220 1.96 -22.04 -14.51
CA LYS A 220 0.90 -23.01 -14.87
C LYS A 220 -0.49 -22.37 -14.78
N MET A 221 -0.72 -21.56 -13.76
CA MET A 221 -2.00 -20.85 -13.57
C MET A 221 -2.28 -19.86 -14.70
N LEU A 222 -1.28 -19.06 -15.12
CA LEU A 222 -1.41 -18.16 -16.26
C LEU A 222 -1.70 -18.94 -17.55
N TYR A 223 -0.94 -20.01 -17.80
CA TYR A 223 -1.08 -20.85 -18.99
C TYR A 223 -2.49 -21.47 -19.10
N ILE A 224 -2.98 -22.07 -18.02
CA ILE A 224 -4.34 -22.64 -17.95
C ILE A 224 -5.40 -21.55 -18.07
N ALA A 225 -5.19 -20.41 -17.41
CA ALA A 225 -6.15 -19.32 -17.45
C ALA A 225 -6.31 -18.73 -18.87
N GLN A 226 -5.30 -18.88 -19.72
CA GLN A 226 -5.29 -18.51 -21.13
C GLN A 226 -5.76 -19.64 -22.09
N ASN A 227 -6.21 -20.77 -21.56
CA ASN A 227 -6.54 -21.97 -22.33
C ASN A 227 -5.36 -22.52 -23.15
N ASN A 228 -4.17 -22.59 -22.53
CA ASN A 228 -2.99 -23.26 -23.08
C ASN A 228 -2.44 -22.63 -24.37
N GLY A 229 -2.58 -21.31 -24.53
CA GLY A 229 -2.02 -20.60 -25.69
C GLY A 229 -0.49 -20.68 -25.75
N VAL A 230 0.09 -20.64 -26.95
CA VAL A 230 1.55 -20.82 -27.18
C VAL A 230 2.37 -19.66 -26.58
N LEU A 231 1.87 -18.43 -26.70
CA LEU A 231 2.52 -17.22 -26.18
C LEU A 231 1.58 -16.52 -25.21
N LEU A 232 2.13 -15.80 -24.24
CA LEU A 232 1.38 -14.96 -23.31
C LEU A 232 0.57 -13.91 -24.07
N ASP A 233 -0.74 -13.91 -23.85
CA ASP A 233 -1.72 -12.95 -24.33
C ASP A 233 -2.63 -12.57 -23.16
N ARG A 234 -2.42 -11.36 -22.61
CA ARG A 234 -3.12 -10.87 -21.42
C ARG A 234 -4.62 -10.78 -21.61
N ASP A 235 -5.08 -10.50 -22.82
CA ASP A 235 -6.50 -10.28 -23.10
C ASP A 235 -7.27 -11.61 -23.17
N ARG A 236 -6.56 -12.72 -23.40
CA ARG A 236 -7.12 -14.08 -23.36
C ARG A 236 -7.10 -14.71 -21.97
N ILE A 237 -6.34 -14.15 -21.02
CA ILE A 237 -6.27 -14.70 -19.66
C ILE A 237 -7.54 -14.35 -18.90
N GLN A 238 -8.34 -15.37 -18.52
CA GLN A 238 -9.58 -15.13 -17.77
C GLN A 238 -9.34 -15.03 -16.25
N LEU A 239 -8.46 -14.13 -15.84
CA LEU A 239 -8.23 -13.69 -14.47
C LEU A 239 -8.47 -12.19 -14.37
N SER A 240 -8.62 -11.66 -13.15
CA SER A 240 -8.67 -10.20 -13.01
C SER A 240 -7.31 -9.59 -13.40
N ARG A 241 -7.33 -8.37 -13.94
CA ARG A 241 -6.10 -7.66 -14.33
C ARG A 241 -5.08 -7.55 -13.18
N ASP A 242 -5.56 -7.36 -11.96
CA ASP A 242 -4.71 -7.36 -10.75
C ASP A 242 -4.08 -8.74 -10.51
N GLN A 243 -4.83 -9.84 -10.63
CA GLN A 243 -4.29 -11.20 -10.50
C GLN A 243 -3.24 -11.50 -11.59
N ILE A 244 -3.49 -11.11 -12.84
CA ILE A 244 -2.55 -11.29 -13.95
C ILE A 244 -1.25 -10.57 -13.65
N CYS A 245 -1.29 -9.26 -13.37
CA CYS A 245 -0.12 -8.46 -13.06
C CYS A 245 0.69 -9.04 -11.88
N ARG A 246 -0.02 -9.51 -10.86
CA ARG A 246 0.57 -10.08 -9.65
C ARG A 246 1.25 -11.43 -9.88
N LEU A 247 0.62 -12.32 -10.64
CA LEU A 247 1.21 -13.60 -11.05
C LEU A 247 2.45 -13.37 -11.90
N LEU A 248 2.39 -12.47 -12.88
CA LEU A 248 3.51 -12.12 -13.74
C LEU A 248 4.68 -11.53 -12.94
N ALA A 249 4.41 -10.58 -12.03
CA ALA A 249 5.42 -10.02 -11.14
C ALA A 249 6.10 -11.11 -10.29
N TYR A 250 5.32 -12.07 -9.78
CA TYR A 250 5.85 -13.17 -8.99
C TYR A 250 6.71 -14.12 -9.83
N VAL A 251 6.27 -14.50 -11.02
CA VAL A 251 7.06 -15.33 -11.97
C VAL A 251 8.38 -14.63 -12.33
N ASN A 252 8.36 -13.31 -12.54
CA ASN A 252 9.55 -12.52 -12.87
C ASN A 252 10.49 -12.25 -11.68
N GLY A 253 10.20 -12.83 -10.51
CA GLY A 253 11.05 -12.69 -9.33
C GLY A 253 11.03 -11.30 -8.72
N GLU A 254 9.96 -10.50 -8.91
CA GLU A 254 9.82 -9.26 -8.16
C GLU A 254 9.74 -9.59 -6.65
N THR A 255 10.84 -9.28 -5.95
CA THR A 255 11.10 -9.72 -4.57
C THR A 255 10.38 -8.92 -3.51
N ASP A 256 9.53 -7.94 -3.86
CA ASP A 256 8.79 -7.12 -2.90
C ASP A 256 7.90 -8.03 -2.03
N VAL A 257 8.44 -8.41 -0.87
CA VAL A 257 7.88 -9.40 0.05
C VAL A 257 6.46 -9.02 0.47
N LYS A 258 6.14 -7.72 0.51
CA LYS A 258 4.80 -7.21 0.87
C LYS A 258 3.80 -7.28 -0.30
N LYS A 259 4.26 -7.52 -1.54
CA LYS A 259 3.43 -7.65 -2.75
C LYS A 259 3.46 -9.04 -3.38
N ARG A 260 4.26 -9.99 -2.85
CA ARG A 260 4.31 -11.37 -3.35
C ARG A 260 2.91 -11.94 -3.39
N TYR A 261 2.39 -12.12 -4.59
CA TYR A 261 1.11 -12.76 -4.78
C TYR A 261 1.32 -14.26 -4.68
N ILE A 262 0.92 -14.81 -3.56
CA ILE A 262 0.93 -16.24 -3.34
C ILE A 262 -0.29 -16.81 -4.08
N VAL A 263 -0.03 -17.69 -5.03
CA VAL A 263 -1.08 -18.50 -5.66
C VAL A 263 -1.79 -19.26 -4.57
N THR A 264 -3.07 -18.98 -4.31
CA THR A 264 -3.81 -19.70 -3.26
C THR A 264 -4.40 -21.00 -3.80
N LEU A 265 -4.61 -21.98 -2.91
CA LEU A 265 -5.29 -23.22 -3.26
C LEU A 265 -6.70 -22.96 -3.81
N GLN A 266 -7.40 -21.98 -3.24
CA GLN A 266 -8.72 -21.54 -3.71
C GLN A 266 -8.66 -21.01 -5.15
N LEU A 267 -7.61 -20.24 -5.50
CA LEU A 267 -7.43 -19.77 -6.87
C LEU A 267 -7.24 -20.95 -7.82
N ILE A 268 -6.32 -21.88 -7.49
CA ILE A 268 -6.05 -23.08 -8.29
C ILE A 268 -7.36 -23.85 -8.52
N ARG A 269 -8.05 -24.26 -7.45
CA ARG A 269 -9.29 -25.03 -7.55
C ARG A 269 -10.37 -24.30 -8.34
N SER A 270 -10.59 -23.00 -8.10
CA SER A 270 -11.63 -22.24 -8.81
C SER A 270 -11.38 -22.18 -10.32
N GLN A 271 -10.12 -22.05 -10.75
CA GLN A 271 -9.80 -22.01 -12.18
C GLN A 271 -9.89 -23.37 -12.85
N LEU A 272 -9.49 -24.43 -12.14
CA LEU A 272 -9.62 -25.81 -12.61
C LEU A 272 -11.09 -26.20 -12.78
N LEU A 273 -11.92 -25.97 -11.75
CA LEU A 273 -13.36 -26.26 -11.79
C LEU A 273 -14.07 -25.47 -12.89
N LYS A 274 -13.79 -24.17 -13.01
CA LYS A 274 -14.37 -23.32 -14.06
C LYS A 274 -14.10 -23.84 -15.49
N ARG A 275 -13.02 -24.60 -15.67
CA ARG A 275 -12.59 -25.15 -16.97
C ARG A 275 -12.83 -26.65 -17.12
N GLY A 276 -13.38 -27.32 -16.11
CA GLY A 276 -13.51 -28.77 -16.12
C GLY A 276 -12.16 -29.50 -16.17
N ILE A 277 -11.08 -28.89 -15.68
CA ILE A 277 -9.74 -29.50 -15.65
C ILE A 277 -9.59 -30.27 -14.33
N LYS A 278 -9.23 -31.54 -14.42
CA LYS A 278 -8.93 -32.38 -13.24
C LYS A 278 -7.60 -31.98 -12.60
N SER A 279 -7.46 -32.13 -11.28
CA SER A 279 -6.22 -31.83 -10.56
C SER A 279 -5.04 -32.64 -11.09
N LYS A 280 -5.28 -33.90 -11.48
CA LYS A 280 -4.27 -34.74 -12.14
C LYS A 280 -3.61 -34.07 -13.35
N HIS A 281 -4.41 -33.44 -14.21
CA HIS A 281 -3.89 -32.73 -15.37
C HIS A 281 -3.03 -31.53 -14.96
N PHE A 282 -3.43 -30.75 -13.94
CA PHE A 282 -2.61 -29.65 -13.41
C PHE A 282 -1.25 -30.12 -12.88
N TYR A 283 -1.23 -31.25 -12.18
CA TYR A 283 -0.02 -31.82 -11.60
C TYR A 283 0.94 -32.31 -12.68
N GLU A 284 0.41 -32.90 -13.74
CA GLU A 284 1.19 -33.46 -14.85
C GLU A 284 1.56 -32.41 -15.92
N LEU A 285 0.88 -31.26 -15.94
CA LEU A 285 1.11 -30.20 -16.91
C LEU A 285 2.56 -29.70 -16.88
N ILE A 286 3.21 -29.73 -18.04
CA ILE A 286 4.49 -29.07 -18.31
C ILE A 286 4.18 -27.86 -19.20
N VAL A 287 4.55 -26.65 -18.76
CA VAL A 287 4.35 -25.43 -19.54
C VAL A 287 5.37 -25.40 -20.68
N PRO A 288 4.97 -25.18 -21.95
CA PRO A 288 5.90 -25.12 -23.07
C PRO A 288 6.93 -23.99 -22.93
N ASP A 289 8.19 -24.23 -23.30
CA ASP A 289 9.29 -23.25 -23.17
C ASP A 289 8.98 -21.93 -23.88
N ASP A 290 8.33 -21.96 -25.06
CA ASP A 290 7.91 -20.74 -25.77
C ASP A 290 6.98 -19.86 -24.93
N TYR A 291 6.09 -20.48 -24.15
CA TYR A 291 5.22 -19.74 -23.24
C TYR A 291 6.02 -19.17 -22.07
N ILE A 292 6.90 -19.98 -21.45
CA ILE A 292 7.78 -19.53 -20.36
C ILE A 292 8.59 -18.32 -20.82
N LEU A 293 9.24 -18.44 -21.98
CA LEU A 293 9.99 -17.36 -22.62
C LEU A 293 9.09 -16.15 -22.85
N SER A 294 7.90 -16.32 -23.41
CA SER A 294 7.00 -15.17 -23.64
C SER A 294 6.57 -14.44 -22.35
N VAL A 295 6.51 -15.14 -21.22
CA VAL A 295 6.19 -14.57 -19.90
C VAL A 295 7.39 -13.83 -19.31
N LEU A 296 8.56 -14.44 -19.34
CA LEU A 296 9.81 -13.85 -18.84
C LEU A 296 10.31 -12.70 -19.73
N ASP A 297 10.05 -12.79 -21.04
CA ASP A 297 10.40 -11.82 -22.06
C ASP A 297 9.38 -10.68 -22.16
N GLU A 298 8.23 -10.75 -21.47
CA GLU A 298 7.25 -9.66 -21.47
C GLU A 298 7.84 -8.36 -20.87
N GLU A 299 8.76 -8.46 -19.91
CA GLU A 299 9.53 -7.29 -19.47
C GLU A 299 10.54 -6.79 -20.51
N ARG A 300 10.93 -7.62 -21.49
CA ARG A 300 11.92 -7.35 -22.53
C ARG A 300 11.30 -6.94 -23.88
N ARG A 301 10.02 -7.24 -24.14
CA ARG A 301 9.32 -6.99 -25.42
C ARG A 301 9.09 -5.54 -25.82
N SER A 302 9.53 -4.61 -24.99
CA SER A 302 9.76 -3.25 -25.45
C SER A 302 11.26 -3.03 -25.40
N GLU A 303 11.89 -2.74 -26.53
CA GLU A 303 13.28 -2.31 -26.59
C GLU A 303 13.43 -1.00 -25.79
N ARG A 304 13.55 -1.13 -24.46
CA ARG A 304 13.83 -0.02 -23.57
C ARG A 304 15.22 0.46 -23.91
N ARG A 305 15.30 1.55 -24.64
CA ARG A 305 16.55 2.16 -25.09
C ARG A 305 16.59 3.61 -24.68
N CYS A 306 17.78 4.13 -24.39
CA CYS A 306 17.94 5.56 -24.22
C CYS A 306 17.68 6.24 -25.57
N LEU A 307 16.78 7.23 -25.60
CA LEU A 307 16.45 7.98 -26.81
C LEU A 307 17.29 9.25 -26.97
N SER A 308 18.11 9.62 -25.98
CA SER A 308 18.95 10.81 -26.03
C SER A 308 20.19 10.61 -26.92
N PRO A 309 20.31 11.29 -28.08
CA PRO A 309 21.40 11.05 -29.05
C PRO A 309 22.80 11.42 -28.52
N TRP A 310 22.90 12.28 -27.52
CA TRP A 310 24.17 12.64 -26.87
C TRP A 310 24.58 11.69 -25.74
N CYS A 311 23.75 10.70 -25.41
CA CYS A 311 24.00 9.79 -24.31
C CYS A 311 24.92 8.65 -24.74
N ILE A 312 25.87 8.26 -23.89
CA ILE A 312 26.69 7.06 -24.12
C ILE A 312 25.86 5.77 -24.18
N SER A 313 24.65 5.77 -23.61
CA SER A 313 23.70 4.67 -23.70
C SER A 313 22.67 4.79 -24.83
N PHE A 314 22.85 5.73 -25.77
CA PHE A 314 21.91 5.91 -26.87
C PHE A 314 21.67 4.60 -27.64
N GLY A 315 20.39 4.30 -27.92
CA GLY A 315 19.99 3.08 -28.61
C GLY A 315 20.11 1.80 -27.77
N ASN A 316 20.60 1.87 -26.52
CA ASN A 316 20.75 0.70 -25.65
C ASN A 316 20.08 0.88 -24.29
N GLY A 317 19.74 -0.25 -23.66
CA GLY A 317 19.11 -0.30 -22.33
C GLY A 317 20.10 -0.30 -21.16
N SER A 318 21.41 -0.39 -21.41
CA SER A 318 22.43 -0.58 -20.36
C SER A 318 22.50 0.56 -19.34
N GLY A 319 22.04 1.74 -19.74
CA GLY A 319 21.96 2.93 -18.90
C GLY A 319 20.65 3.09 -18.14
N LEU A 320 19.62 2.29 -18.41
CA LEU A 320 18.29 2.52 -17.86
C LEU A 320 18.11 1.84 -16.49
N THR A 321 17.56 2.59 -15.54
CA THR A 321 17.22 2.12 -14.19
C THR A 321 15.74 2.37 -13.92
N LYS A 322 15.01 1.34 -13.47
CA LYS A 322 13.56 1.43 -13.16
C LYS A 322 13.35 2.42 -12.02
N LEU A 323 12.47 3.41 -12.21
CA LEU A 323 12.07 4.34 -11.16
C LEU A 323 11.06 3.64 -10.24
N ARG A 324 11.40 3.55 -8.95
CA ARG A 324 10.53 2.98 -7.92
C ARG A 324 9.59 4.06 -7.38
N ILE A 325 8.43 4.20 -8.00
CA ILE A 325 7.40 5.18 -7.62
C ILE A 325 6.12 4.51 -7.08
N LYS A 326 5.30 5.28 -6.36
CA LYS A 326 4.00 4.83 -5.81
C LYS A 326 2.99 4.70 -6.94
N GLY A 327 2.66 3.45 -7.30
CA GLY A 327 1.91 3.13 -8.51
C GLY A 327 2.88 3.01 -9.68
N ASN A 328 2.68 2.02 -10.56
CA ASN A 328 3.59 1.73 -11.68
C ASN A 328 3.55 2.79 -12.79
N ALA A 329 3.17 4.04 -12.46
CA ALA A 329 2.93 5.09 -13.42
C ALA A 329 3.34 6.48 -12.90
N LEU A 330 4.16 7.18 -13.69
CA LEU A 330 4.60 8.54 -13.41
C LEU A 330 3.61 9.51 -14.05
N LYS A 331 2.87 10.27 -13.24
CA LYS A 331 1.95 11.30 -13.74
C LYS A 331 2.68 12.64 -13.83
N LYS A 332 2.80 13.22 -15.03
CA LYS A 332 3.37 14.56 -15.23
C LYS A 332 2.59 15.26 -16.35
N ASN A 333 2.16 16.50 -16.11
CA ASN A 333 1.44 17.31 -17.09
C ASN A 333 0.25 16.58 -17.76
N TYR A 334 -0.55 15.86 -16.97
CA TYR A 334 -1.69 15.04 -17.43
C TYR A 334 -1.34 13.75 -18.18
N GLU A 335 -0.10 13.57 -18.63
CA GLU A 335 0.40 12.33 -19.20
C GLU A 335 0.74 11.32 -18.10
N LEU A 336 0.41 10.05 -18.37
CA LEU A 336 0.66 8.94 -17.47
C LEU A 336 1.65 7.98 -18.14
N LEU A 337 2.87 7.93 -17.61
CA LEU A 337 3.91 7.02 -18.11
C LEU A 337 3.98 5.76 -17.27
N ARG A 338 3.62 4.62 -17.85
CA ARG A 338 3.73 3.30 -17.21
C ARG A 338 5.18 2.82 -17.22
N ASN A 339 5.56 2.12 -16.16
CA ASN A 339 6.90 1.55 -15.97
C ASN A 339 8.01 2.59 -16.22
N PRO A 340 8.06 3.68 -15.44
CA PRO A 340 9.04 4.72 -15.70
C PRO A 340 10.47 4.25 -15.40
N TYR A 341 11.41 4.66 -16.24
CA TYR A 341 12.85 4.48 -16.07
C TYR A 341 13.54 5.84 -16.14
N PHE A 342 14.79 5.90 -15.69
CA PHE A 342 15.69 7.00 -16.04
C PHE A 342 17.01 6.44 -16.54
N CYS A 343 17.68 7.18 -17.42
CA CYS A 343 19.02 6.84 -17.85
C CYS A 343 20.06 7.38 -16.85
N LYS A 344 20.89 6.52 -16.28
CA LYS A 344 21.96 6.87 -15.34
C LYS A 344 23.05 7.77 -15.93
N PHE A 345 23.13 7.90 -17.26
CA PHE A 345 24.16 8.72 -17.91
C PHE A 345 23.63 10.09 -18.36
N CYS A 346 22.50 10.13 -19.06
CA CYS A 346 21.90 11.40 -19.51
C CYS A 346 20.83 11.95 -18.57
N SER A 347 20.47 11.24 -17.50
CA SER A 347 19.46 11.68 -16.52
C SER A 347 18.03 11.87 -17.07
N VAL A 348 17.78 11.55 -18.34
CA VAL A 348 16.44 11.63 -18.96
C VAL A 348 15.57 10.47 -18.47
N LYS A 349 14.30 10.78 -18.21
CA LYS A 349 13.29 9.82 -17.78
C LYS A 349 12.46 9.36 -18.97
N TYR A 350 12.15 8.08 -18.99
CA TYR A 350 11.40 7.42 -20.05
C TYR A 350 10.26 6.58 -19.46
N GLY A 351 9.27 6.23 -20.27
CA GLY A 351 8.21 5.31 -19.90
C GLY A 351 7.32 4.98 -21.08
N PHE A 352 6.33 4.12 -20.86
CA PHE A 352 5.33 3.79 -21.87
C PHE A 352 4.13 4.71 -21.75
N GLU A 353 3.68 5.29 -22.86
CA GLU A 353 2.41 6.01 -22.88
C GLU A 353 1.23 5.11 -22.50
N ASP A 354 0.19 5.72 -21.92
CA ASP A 354 -1.03 5.02 -21.50
C ASP A 354 -2.02 4.77 -22.67
N ASN A 355 -1.62 5.07 -23.91
CA ASN A 355 -2.45 5.11 -25.12
C ASN A 355 -2.86 3.73 -25.68
N GLY A 356 -2.55 2.63 -24.98
CA GLY A 356 -2.93 1.26 -25.35
C GLY A 356 -1.84 0.51 -26.13
N GLU A 357 -1.16 1.17 -27.07
CA GLU A 357 -0.05 0.60 -27.83
C GLU A 357 1.28 0.66 -27.07
N GLY A 358 1.41 1.63 -26.15
CA GLY A 358 2.54 1.71 -25.23
C GLY A 358 3.83 2.06 -25.94
N GLU A 359 3.88 3.23 -26.57
CA GLU A 359 5.13 3.74 -27.15
C GLU A 359 6.12 4.13 -26.05
N TRP A 360 7.40 3.84 -26.28
CA TRP A 360 8.48 4.22 -25.38
C TRP A 360 8.89 5.67 -25.64
N VAL A 361 8.52 6.56 -24.73
CA VAL A 361 8.71 8.01 -24.88
C VAL A 361 9.49 8.60 -23.70
N GLU A 362 10.00 9.81 -23.86
CA GLU A 362 10.58 10.57 -22.74
C GLU A 362 9.52 11.35 -21.95
N SER A 363 9.76 11.58 -20.65
CA SER A 363 8.77 12.20 -19.76
C SER A 363 8.79 13.72 -19.70
N GLU A 364 9.91 14.35 -20.06
CA GLU A 364 10.15 15.78 -19.78
C GLU A 364 10.41 16.61 -21.03
N LYS A 365 10.17 16.03 -22.22
CA LYS A 365 10.50 16.62 -23.53
C LYS A 365 11.92 17.20 -23.57
N ILE A 366 12.91 16.55 -22.95
CA ILE A 366 14.29 17.06 -22.91
C ILE A 366 14.93 16.93 -24.30
N ILE A 367 14.68 15.84 -25.00
CA ILE A 367 15.17 15.62 -26.36
C ILE A 367 14.49 16.60 -27.31
N GLU A 368 13.17 16.72 -27.26
CA GLU A 368 12.42 17.62 -28.14
C GLU A 368 12.73 19.10 -27.83
N ASN A 369 12.46 19.55 -26.61
CA ASN A 369 12.48 20.98 -26.28
C ASN A 369 13.89 21.49 -25.92
N ALA A 370 14.67 20.72 -25.15
CA ALA A 370 16.00 21.17 -24.75
C ALA A 370 17.00 20.97 -25.89
N TYR A 371 17.07 19.76 -26.46
CA TYR A 371 18.09 19.44 -27.44
C TYR A 371 17.74 19.93 -28.85
N ASN A 372 16.65 19.46 -29.46
CA ASN A 372 16.35 19.80 -30.85
C ASN A 372 16.11 21.31 -31.03
N LEU A 373 15.29 21.90 -30.14
CA LEU A 373 14.96 23.33 -30.20
C LEU A 373 16.01 24.21 -29.48
N GLY A 374 16.29 23.92 -28.21
CA GLY A 374 17.12 24.77 -27.35
C GLY A 374 18.56 24.93 -27.84
N VAL A 375 19.23 23.85 -28.26
CA VAL A 375 20.62 23.91 -28.77
C VAL A 375 20.71 24.84 -29.98
N THR A 376 19.80 24.69 -30.94
CA THR A 376 19.76 25.48 -32.18
C THR A 376 19.57 26.97 -31.89
N LEU A 377 18.55 27.32 -31.10
CA LEU A 377 18.24 28.71 -30.78
C LEU A 377 19.36 29.37 -29.96
N LEU A 378 19.82 28.71 -28.89
CA LEU A 378 20.81 29.28 -27.97
C LEU A 378 22.17 29.43 -28.63
N ASN A 379 22.63 28.44 -29.40
CA ASN A 379 23.91 28.52 -30.13
C ASN A 379 23.90 29.60 -31.21
N SER A 380 22.73 29.93 -31.76
CA SER A 380 22.52 31.07 -32.66
C SER A 380 22.53 32.44 -31.95
N GLY A 381 22.75 32.46 -30.63
CA GLY A 381 22.87 33.69 -29.83
C GLY A 381 21.55 34.23 -29.29
N ASN A 382 20.43 33.52 -29.48
CA ASN A 382 19.13 33.95 -28.96
C ASN A 382 19.13 34.06 -27.43
N SER A 383 18.24 34.92 -26.91
CA SER A 383 18.08 35.12 -25.47
C SER A 383 17.27 33.98 -24.83
N LEU A 384 17.38 33.84 -23.50
CA LEU A 384 16.52 32.93 -22.73
C LEU A 384 15.04 33.26 -22.94
N TYR A 385 14.70 34.55 -23.04
CA TYR A 385 13.34 35.00 -23.26
C TYR A 385 12.81 34.52 -24.62
N LYS A 386 13.59 34.68 -25.70
CA LYS A 386 13.17 34.21 -27.03
C LYS A 386 12.99 32.69 -27.04
N PHE A 387 13.88 31.92 -26.39
CA PHE A 387 13.69 30.48 -26.25
C PHE A 387 12.40 30.13 -25.50
N ALA A 388 12.12 30.80 -24.38
CA ALA A 388 10.88 30.60 -23.64
C ALA A 388 9.62 31.02 -24.41
N THR A 389 9.69 32.04 -25.27
CA THR A 389 8.59 32.45 -26.15
C THR A 389 8.27 31.36 -27.17
N VAL A 390 9.29 30.72 -27.76
CA VAL A 390 9.04 29.62 -28.71
C VAL A 390 8.42 28.41 -28.00
N LEU A 391 8.89 28.05 -26.80
CA LEU A 391 8.24 27.02 -25.98
C LEU A 391 6.79 27.35 -25.64
N HIS A 392 6.50 28.63 -25.40
CA HIS A 392 5.14 29.11 -25.11
C HIS A 392 4.21 28.97 -26.31
N GLU A 393 4.71 29.26 -27.52
CA GLU A 393 3.98 29.10 -28.78
C GLU A 393 3.66 27.62 -29.08
N GLU A 394 4.51 26.68 -28.64
CA GLU A 394 4.33 25.23 -28.87
C GLU A 394 3.41 24.56 -27.82
N ASP A 395 3.61 24.81 -26.52
CA ASP A 395 2.95 24.05 -25.44
C ASP A 395 1.67 24.74 -24.89
N ASN A 396 1.24 25.89 -25.42
CA ASN A 396 0.10 26.71 -24.93
C ASN A 396 0.13 27.02 -23.40
N GLY A 397 1.30 26.91 -22.77
CA GLY A 397 1.49 27.14 -21.33
C GLY A 397 1.53 28.63 -20.96
N SER A 398 1.71 29.00 -19.69
CA SER A 398 2.02 30.40 -19.36
C SER A 398 3.49 30.72 -19.68
N LEU A 399 3.77 31.94 -20.17
CA LEU A 399 5.15 32.37 -20.45
C LEU A 399 6.06 32.27 -19.21
N ALA A 400 5.51 32.49 -18.01
CA ALA A 400 6.24 32.33 -16.75
C ALA A 400 6.69 30.87 -16.51
N ASN A 401 5.82 29.89 -16.80
CA ASN A 401 6.18 28.47 -16.73
C ASN A 401 7.20 28.10 -17.82
N CYS A 402 7.07 28.66 -19.02
CA CYS A 402 8.03 28.43 -20.11
C CYS A 402 9.41 29.01 -19.79
N LEU A 403 9.49 30.17 -19.14
CA LEU A 403 10.76 30.74 -18.65
C LEU A 403 11.42 29.84 -17.58
N PHE A 404 10.60 29.23 -16.72
CA PHE A 404 11.07 28.27 -15.73
C PHE A 404 11.63 27.00 -16.40
N LEU A 405 10.90 26.43 -17.37
CA LEU A 405 11.34 25.26 -18.14
C LEU A 405 12.59 25.57 -18.97
N ALA A 406 12.63 26.68 -19.68
CA ALA A 406 13.79 27.12 -20.44
C ALA A 406 15.04 27.25 -19.53
N SER A 407 14.88 27.75 -18.31
CA SER A 407 15.98 27.81 -17.33
C SER A 407 16.47 26.42 -16.90
N MET A 408 15.55 25.46 -16.72
CA MET A 408 15.87 24.06 -16.43
C MET A 408 16.58 23.39 -17.62
N TYR A 409 16.07 23.58 -18.84
CA TYR A 409 16.67 23.04 -20.06
C TYR A 409 18.06 23.60 -20.32
N ILE A 410 18.30 24.91 -20.15
CA ILE A 410 19.65 25.47 -20.25
C ILE A 410 20.58 24.80 -19.23
N ALA A 411 20.14 24.60 -17.99
CA ALA A 411 20.94 23.94 -16.97
C ALA A 411 21.31 22.50 -17.36
N TYR A 412 20.35 21.76 -17.93
CA TYR A 412 20.57 20.42 -18.48
C TYR A 412 21.62 20.43 -19.61
N LEU A 413 21.44 21.32 -20.60
CA LEU A 413 22.35 21.41 -21.75
C LEU A 413 23.77 21.80 -21.33
N LEU A 414 23.91 22.72 -20.36
CA LEU A 414 25.20 23.07 -19.75
C LEU A 414 25.85 21.86 -19.08
N ARG A 415 25.08 21.05 -18.33
CA ARG A 415 25.61 19.88 -17.60
C ARG A 415 26.17 18.82 -18.55
N HIS A 416 25.58 18.68 -19.72
CA HIS A 416 26.00 17.72 -20.74
C HIS A 416 26.91 18.33 -21.82
N ASN A 417 27.40 19.55 -21.64
CA ASN A 417 28.27 20.26 -22.59
C ASN A 417 27.71 20.34 -24.03
N LEU A 418 26.40 20.55 -24.16
CA LEU A 418 25.68 20.57 -25.44
C LEU A 418 25.60 21.99 -26.06
N LEU A 419 26.13 23.00 -25.38
CA LEU A 419 26.15 24.40 -25.83
C LEU A 419 27.56 24.81 -26.22
N ASN A 420 27.69 25.69 -27.21
CA ASN A 420 28.99 26.22 -27.60
C ASN A 420 29.63 27.04 -26.47
N SER A 421 30.94 27.31 -26.58
CA SER A 421 31.72 27.97 -25.52
C SER A 421 31.20 29.38 -25.17
N ARG A 422 30.75 30.15 -26.17
CA ARG A 422 30.19 31.50 -25.98
C ARG A 422 28.93 31.47 -25.13
N VAL A 423 27.99 30.58 -25.47
CA VAL A 423 26.73 30.41 -24.74
C VAL A 423 26.98 29.82 -23.35
N THR A 424 27.89 28.85 -23.25
CA THR A 424 28.30 28.27 -21.98
C THR A 424 28.83 29.33 -21.02
N LYS A 425 29.75 30.19 -21.47
CA LYS A 425 30.28 31.32 -20.66
C LYS A 425 29.18 32.31 -20.25
N LYS A 426 28.19 32.55 -21.10
CA LYS A 426 27.07 33.45 -20.81
C LYS A 426 26.15 32.91 -19.72
N TYR A 427 25.89 31.59 -19.69
CA TYR A 427 24.86 31.01 -18.83
C TYR A 427 25.39 30.22 -17.62
N LYS A 428 26.62 29.71 -17.65
CA LYS A 428 27.31 29.07 -16.51
C LYS A 428 28.11 30.13 -15.74
N THR A 429 27.40 30.91 -14.93
CA THR A 429 27.95 31.99 -14.10
C THR A 429 28.30 31.53 -12.68
N PHE A 430 28.45 30.22 -12.48
CA PHE A 430 28.64 29.57 -11.19
C PHE A 430 29.69 28.47 -11.33
N ASP A 431 30.36 28.17 -10.21
CA ASP A 431 31.40 27.16 -10.15
C ASP A 431 30.81 25.74 -10.11
N GLU A 432 31.53 24.79 -10.70
CA GLU A 432 31.10 23.41 -10.71
C GLU A 432 31.51 22.69 -9.42
N ILE A 433 30.51 22.33 -8.63
CA ILE A 433 30.66 21.41 -7.51
C ILE A 433 30.88 19.99 -8.04
N LYS A 434 32.06 19.43 -7.77
CA LYS A 434 32.47 18.08 -8.23
C LYS A 434 31.54 16.98 -7.72
N ASP A 435 31.10 17.07 -6.47
CA ASP A 435 30.17 16.12 -5.86
C ASP A 435 28.98 16.84 -5.20
N PRO A 436 27.85 16.99 -5.90
CA PRO A 436 26.66 17.62 -5.34
C PRO A 436 25.81 16.69 -4.46
N ILE A 437 26.12 15.39 -4.36
CA ILE A 437 25.26 14.38 -3.69
C ILE A 437 25.01 14.72 -2.21
N PRO A 438 26.02 15.07 -1.38
CA PRO A 438 25.80 15.40 0.03
C PRO A 438 24.83 16.56 0.24
N LEU A 439 24.88 17.55 -0.66
CA LEU A 439 24.02 18.74 -0.60
C LEU A 439 22.56 18.37 -0.92
N PHE A 440 22.35 17.48 -1.89
CA PHE A 440 21.02 17.00 -2.22
C PHE A 440 20.41 16.07 -1.17
N ARG A 441 21.23 15.33 -0.40
CA ARG A 441 20.73 14.57 0.77
C ARG A 441 20.08 15.50 1.79
N ILE A 442 20.76 16.60 2.14
CA ILE A 442 20.20 17.64 3.03
C ILE A 442 18.88 18.17 2.48
N LEU A 443 18.82 18.44 1.16
CA LEU A 443 17.60 18.95 0.54
C LEU A 443 16.45 17.94 0.61
N ILE A 444 16.69 16.64 0.39
CA ILE A 444 15.66 15.59 0.37
C ILE A 444 14.94 15.50 1.71
N ASP A 445 15.66 15.59 2.82
CA ASP A 445 15.12 15.44 4.18
C ASP A 445 14.26 16.65 4.62
N MET A 446 14.43 17.80 3.95
CA MET A 446 13.74 19.03 4.32
C MET A 446 12.38 19.19 3.64
N LYS A 447 11.36 19.64 4.37
CA LYS A 447 10.05 19.98 3.80
C LYS A 447 10.10 21.29 2.99
N GLY A 448 9.36 21.32 1.88
CA GLY A 448 9.20 22.52 1.04
C GLY A 448 9.83 22.41 -0.35
N SER A 449 9.83 23.53 -1.08
CA SER A 449 10.39 23.61 -2.44
C SER A 449 11.91 23.47 -2.40
N LYS A 450 12.43 22.38 -2.97
CA LYS A 450 13.88 22.07 -2.98
C LYS A 450 14.73 23.17 -3.60
N ILE A 451 14.21 23.85 -4.63
CA ILE A 451 14.88 25.00 -5.27
C ILE A 451 14.99 26.19 -4.30
N LYS A 452 13.92 26.51 -3.56
CA LYS A 452 13.95 27.60 -2.57
C LYS A 452 14.90 27.28 -1.42
N LEU A 453 14.91 26.03 -0.98
CA LEU A 453 15.81 25.54 0.05
C LEU A 453 17.27 25.64 -0.40
N ALA A 454 17.59 25.19 -1.62
CA ALA A 454 18.92 25.29 -2.19
C ALA A 454 19.40 26.73 -2.31
N ARG A 455 18.52 27.66 -2.74
CA ARG A 455 18.83 29.09 -2.73
C ARG A 455 19.15 29.61 -1.34
N ARG A 456 18.37 29.23 -0.33
CA ARG A 456 18.57 29.71 1.04
C ARG A 456 19.84 29.15 1.69
N LEU A 457 20.12 27.86 1.47
CA LEU A 457 21.19 27.14 2.18
C LEU A 457 22.54 27.25 1.48
N PHE A 458 22.53 27.24 0.14
CA PHE A 458 23.75 27.16 -0.67
C PHE A 458 23.90 28.36 -1.61
N ASN A 459 23.01 29.36 -1.51
CA ASN A 459 22.95 30.51 -2.40
C ASN A 459 22.79 30.14 -3.90
N TRP A 460 22.27 28.95 -4.19
CA TRP A 460 22.13 28.51 -5.58
C TRP A 460 21.07 29.27 -6.34
N SER A 461 21.41 29.67 -7.56
CA SER A 461 20.41 30.10 -8.55
C SER A 461 19.53 28.91 -8.96
N GLN A 462 18.38 29.17 -9.58
CA GLN A 462 17.53 28.09 -10.11
C GLN A 462 18.28 27.25 -11.16
N ARG A 463 19.08 27.90 -12.01
CA ARG A 463 19.85 27.23 -13.06
C ARG A 463 20.96 26.37 -12.48
N GLU A 464 21.67 26.86 -11.47
CA GLU A 464 22.70 26.12 -10.75
C GLU A 464 22.12 24.91 -10.02
N TYR A 465 20.97 25.06 -9.34
CA TYR A 465 20.25 23.93 -8.76
C TYR A 465 19.98 22.85 -9.81
N TYR A 466 19.43 23.21 -10.97
CA TYR A 466 19.12 22.23 -12.00
C TYR A 466 20.37 21.61 -12.65
N TYR A 467 21.46 22.38 -12.78
CA TYR A 467 22.73 21.89 -13.29
C TYR A 467 23.25 20.74 -12.42
N HIS A 468 23.21 20.93 -11.10
CA HIS A 468 23.59 19.88 -10.15
C HIS A 468 22.53 18.80 -9.99
N PHE A 469 21.24 19.12 -10.14
CA PHE A 469 20.16 18.14 -10.10
C PHE A 469 20.33 17.06 -11.18
N PHE A 470 20.70 17.43 -12.40
CA PHE A 470 20.93 16.48 -13.50
C PHE A 470 22.24 15.70 -13.39
N HIS A 471 23.00 15.85 -12.31
CA HIS A 471 24.12 14.98 -12.00
C HIS A 471 23.65 13.52 -11.85
N PRO A 472 24.27 12.53 -12.52
CA PRO A 472 23.93 11.11 -12.42
C PRO A 472 23.68 10.59 -11.01
N GLY A 473 24.64 10.83 -10.10
CA GLY A 473 24.53 10.43 -8.70
C GLY A 473 23.38 11.09 -7.94
N VAL A 474 22.96 12.29 -8.33
CA VAL A 474 21.79 12.97 -7.72
C VAL A 474 20.49 12.35 -8.23
N GLN A 475 20.38 12.02 -9.52
CA GLN A 475 19.20 11.31 -10.03
C GLN A 475 19.03 9.92 -9.40
N ILE A 476 20.14 9.19 -9.23
CA ILE A 476 20.15 7.90 -8.51
C ILE A 476 19.64 8.10 -7.07
N LEU A 477 20.19 9.09 -6.35
CA LEU A 477 19.74 9.42 -4.98
C LEU A 477 18.24 9.69 -4.89
N PHE A 478 17.68 10.48 -5.82
CA PHE A 478 16.24 10.72 -5.84
C PHE A 478 15.45 9.44 -6.10
N SER A 479 15.88 8.60 -7.04
CA SER A 479 15.23 7.32 -7.34
C SER A 479 15.18 6.36 -6.14
N GLU A 480 16.22 6.36 -5.31
CA GLU A 480 16.29 5.57 -4.08
C GLU A 480 15.42 6.16 -2.98
N SER A 481 15.44 7.49 -2.79
CA SER A 481 14.65 8.17 -1.75
C SER A 481 13.14 8.02 -1.91
N TYR A 482 12.64 7.92 -3.15
CA TYR A 482 11.23 7.61 -3.41
C TYR A 482 10.85 6.22 -2.89
N SER A 483 11.81 5.29 -2.77
CA SER A 483 11.57 3.95 -2.21
C SER A 483 11.46 3.98 -0.68
N SER A 484 12.28 4.80 0.01
CA SER A 484 12.31 4.83 1.48
C SER A 484 11.13 5.58 2.09
N SER A 485 10.72 6.72 1.53
CA SER A 485 9.56 7.47 2.06
C SER A 485 8.24 6.67 1.98
N LEU A 486 8.15 5.69 1.06
CA LEU A 486 7.02 4.77 0.96
C LEU A 486 7.00 3.70 2.06
N ILE A 487 8.15 3.42 2.66
CA ILE A 487 8.27 2.49 3.79
C ILE A 487 7.79 3.22 5.06
N ASP A 488 8.21 4.47 5.28
CA ASP A 488 7.92 5.21 6.51
C ASP A 488 6.45 5.61 6.66
N GLU A 489 5.77 6.10 5.61
CA GLU A 489 4.32 6.40 5.66
C GLU A 489 3.48 5.14 5.97
N ARG A 490 3.96 3.97 5.56
CA ARG A 490 3.24 2.71 5.79
C ARG A 490 3.47 2.15 7.19
N ILE A 491 4.63 2.39 7.79
CA ILE A 491 4.89 2.01 9.19
C ILE A 491 4.01 2.86 10.12
N SER A 492 3.77 4.14 9.81
CA SER A 492 2.83 4.98 10.57
C SER A 492 1.36 4.58 10.42
N ASP A 493 0.97 3.96 9.31
CA ASP A 493 -0.38 3.41 9.09
C ASP A 493 -0.54 1.95 9.60
N GLU A 494 0.56 1.26 9.93
CA GLU A 494 0.56 -0.15 10.37
C GLU A 494 0.64 -0.34 11.89
N SER A 495 0.91 0.72 12.67
CA SER A 495 0.81 0.71 14.13
C SER A 495 -0.63 0.83 14.66
N ALA A 496 -1.62 1.04 13.78
CA ALA A 496 -3.04 0.84 14.09
C ALA A 496 -3.48 -0.59 13.71
N PRO A 497 -4.11 -1.37 14.60
CA PRO A 497 -4.46 -2.76 14.32
C PRO A 497 -5.49 -2.87 13.18
N LYS A 498 -5.04 -3.34 11.99
CA LYS A 498 -5.86 -3.50 10.77
C LYS A 498 -6.88 -4.63 10.88
N GLU A 499 -8.08 -4.29 11.35
CA GLU A 499 -9.35 -4.21 10.58
C GLU A 499 -9.67 -5.25 9.46
N GLN A 500 -9.22 -6.52 9.53
CA GLN A 500 -9.67 -7.57 8.57
C GLN A 500 -10.82 -8.46 9.07
N ALA A 501 -11.37 -8.21 10.26
CA ALA A 501 -12.51 -8.96 10.81
C ALA A 501 -13.91 -8.34 10.54
N VAL A 502 -13.99 -7.19 9.85
CA VAL A 502 -15.22 -6.37 9.85
C VAL A 502 -16.19 -6.69 8.69
N LYS A 503 -15.72 -7.20 7.54
CA LYS A 503 -16.60 -7.37 6.37
C LYS A 503 -17.61 -8.53 6.44
N ALA A 504 -17.53 -9.40 7.45
CA ALA A 504 -18.53 -10.46 7.68
C ALA A 504 -19.54 -10.14 8.81
N LYS A 505 -19.49 -8.91 9.36
CA LYS A 505 -20.40 -8.45 10.43
C LYS A 505 -21.42 -7.40 9.98
N ASP A 506 -21.40 -6.97 8.71
CA ASP A 506 -22.24 -5.88 8.17
C ASP A 506 -23.72 -6.24 7.97
N SER A 507 -24.15 -7.46 8.33
CA SER A 507 -25.57 -7.84 8.35
C SER A 507 -26.16 -7.95 9.77
N ARG A 508 -25.39 -7.63 10.83
CA ARG A 508 -25.99 -7.39 12.14
C ARG A 508 -26.39 -5.93 12.18
N GLU A 509 -27.69 -5.68 12.18
CA GLU A 509 -28.29 -4.41 12.56
C GLU A 509 -27.53 -3.88 13.77
N GLN A 510 -26.67 -2.88 13.52
CA GLN A 510 -25.98 -2.22 14.61
C GLN A 510 -27.04 -1.39 15.32
N PRO A 511 -27.11 -1.46 16.65
CA PRO A 511 -28.11 -0.71 17.40
C PRO A 511 -28.01 0.76 17.01
N GLU A 512 -29.14 1.36 16.62
CA GLU A 512 -29.21 2.78 16.37
C GLU A 512 -28.66 3.53 17.59
N VAL A 513 -27.82 4.52 17.35
CA VAL A 513 -27.28 5.37 18.41
C VAL A 513 -28.46 6.03 19.12
N HIS A 514 -28.56 5.82 20.43
CA HIS A 514 -29.65 6.34 21.26
C HIS A 514 -29.77 7.87 21.09
N HIS A 515 -31.00 8.38 21.10
CA HIS A 515 -31.28 9.80 20.89
C HIS A 515 -30.47 10.69 21.85
N ASP A 516 -30.43 10.33 23.13
CA ASP A 516 -29.66 11.06 24.16
C ASP A 516 -28.15 11.14 23.86
N GLU A 517 -27.56 10.08 23.28
CA GLU A 517 -26.15 10.11 22.89
C GLU A 517 -25.94 11.06 21.70
N LYS A 518 -26.88 11.10 20.74
CA LYS A 518 -26.84 12.06 19.63
C LYS A 518 -26.93 13.50 20.14
N GLU A 519 -27.87 13.80 21.03
CA GLU A 519 -28.01 15.15 21.61
C GLU A 519 -26.76 15.57 22.38
N ARG A 520 -26.19 14.67 23.19
CA ARG A 520 -24.94 14.93 23.92
C ARG A 520 -23.79 15.26 22.97
N LEU A 521 -23.64 14.50 21.89
CA LEU A 521 -22.58 14.73 20.90
C LEU A 521 -22.78 16.04 20.13
N TRP A 522 -24.02 16.42 19.83
CA TRP A 522 -24.34 17.73 19.26
C TRP A 522 -23.99 18.89 20.20
N GLY A 523 -24.33 18.76 21.49
CA GLY A 523 -23.97 19.75 22.51
C GLY A 523 -22.44 19.91 22.65
N LEU A 524 -21.73 18.78 22.66
CA LEU A 524 -20.26 18.78 22.73
C LEU A 524 -19.62 19.43 21.49
N ALA A 525 -20.07 19.09 20.29
CA ALA A 525 -19.56 19.68 19.05
C ALA A 525 -19.77 21.20 19.01
N LYS A 526 -20.94 21.69 19.42
CA LYS A 526 -21.23 23.13 19.56
C LYS A 526 -20.31 23.80 20.58
N SER A 527 -20.09 23.17 21.73
CA SER A 527 -19.18 23.70 22.76
C SER A 527 -17.74 23.84 22.25
N ILE A 528 -17.24 22.83 21.55
CA ILE A 528 -15.87 22.82 20.99
C ILE A 528 -15.69 23.95 19.98
N LEU A 529 -16.66 24.14 19.09
CA LEU A 529 -16.58 25.17 18.06
C LEU A 529 -16.73 26.57 18.64
N LYS A 530 -17.60 26.76 19.64
CA LYS A 530 -17.73 28.02 20.38
C LYS A 530 -16.42 28.40 21.08
N GLU A 531 -15.75 27.43 21.72
CA GLU A 531 -14.42 27.63 22.33
C GLU A 531 -13.39 28.11 21.29
N CYS A 532 -13.39 27.53 20.08
CA CYS A 532 -12.48 27.94 19.00
C CYS A 532 -12.79 29.35 18.49
N GLU A 533 -14.07 29.70 18.38
CA GLU A 533 -14.53 31.03 17.97
C GLU A 533 -14.15 32.11 19.01
N GLU A 534 -14.41 31.86 20.29
CA GLU A 534 -14.06 32.76 21.40
C GLU A 534 -12.54 32.98 21.52
N ASN A 535 -11.76 31.91 21.33
CA ASN A 535 -10.29 31.97 21.37
C ASN A 535 -9.65 32.46 20.07
N LYS A 536 -10.44 32.66 19.01
CA LYS A 536 -9.95 33.00 17.65
C LYS A 536 -8.86 32.03 17.19
N ASP A 537 -9.14 30.74 17.26
CA ASP A 537 -8.24 29.66 16.84
C ASP A 537 -8.88 28.78 15.75
N THR A 538 -8.04 28.05 15.02
CA THR A 538 -8.48 27.05 14.04
C THR A 538 -8.70 25.70 14.70
N ILE A 539 -9.61 24.90 14.12
CA ILE A 539 -9.81 23.52 14.57
C ILE A 539 -9.35 22.52 13.50
N SER A 540 -8.44 21.63 13.87
CA SER A 540 -8.05 20.51 13.01
C SER A 540 -9.04 19.35 13.15
N ASP A 541 -9.19 18.55 12.09
CA ASP A 541 -10.09 17.39 12.12
C ASP A 541 -9.69 16.40 13.22
N SER A 542 -8.38 16.17 13.40
CA SER A 542 -7.85 15.30 14.45
C SER A 542 -8.25 15.77 15.84
N SER A 543 -8.05 17.07 16.14
CA SER A 543 -8.40 17.65 17.44
C SER A 543 -9.91 17.59 17.70
N PHE A 544 -10.72 17.85 16.67
CA PHE A 544 -12.17 17.71 16.78
C PHE A 544 -12.59 16.27 17.10
N TYR A 545 -12.10 15.28 16.35
CA TYR A 545 -12.46 13.87 16.60
C TYR A 545 -11.97 13.34 17.94
N GLU A 546 -10.79 13.80 18.38
CA GLU A 546 -10.24 13.51 19.70
C GLU A 546 -11.15 14.06 20.80
N LYS A 547 -11.49 15.36 20.74
CA LYS A 547 -12.42 15.98 21.70
C LYS A 547 -13.82 15.36 21.67
N MET A 548 -14.28 14.89 20.53
CA MET A 548 -15.57 14.20 20.38
C MET A 548 -15.57 12.76 20.93
N GLY A 549 -14.39 12.15 21.11
CA GLY A 549 -14.25 10.73 21.48
C GLY A 549 -14.79 9.76 20.42
N LYS A 550 -15.01 10.21 19.18
CA LYS A 550 -15.55 9.43 18.06
C LYS A 550 -14.78 9.78 16.79
N GLY A 551 -14.30 8.76 16.07
CA GLY A 551 -13.56 8.95 14.82
C GLY A 551 -14.45 9.29 13.62
N ALA A 552 -13.84 9.83 12.56
CA ALA A 552 -14.52 10.24 11.33
C ALA A 552 -15.43 9.16 10.72
N LYS A 553 -14.95 7.91 10.65
CA LYS A 553 -15.73 6.77 10.11
C LYS A 553 -17.00 6.53 10.92
N TRP A 554 -16.94 6.70 12.25
CA TRP A 554 -18.09 6.50 13.12
C TRP A 554 -19.14 7.59 12.89
N LEU A 555 -18.73 8.86 12.88
CA LEU A 555 -19.64 9.99 12.62
C LEU A 555 -20.27 9.88 11.23
N THR A 556 -19.50 9.51 10.21
CA THR A 556 -20.02 9.30 8.84
C THR A 556 -21.13 8.26 8.81
N ARG A 557 -21.00 7.19 9.60
CA ARG A 557 -21.97 6.09 9.61
C ARG A 557 -23.20 6.40 10.47
N HIS A 558 -23.03 7.06 11.61
CA HIS A 558 -24.06 7.14 12.63
C HIS A 558 -24.66 8.55 12.84
N MET A 559 -23.95 9.60 12.44
CA MET A 559 -24.36 11.01 12.55
C MET A 559 -23.83 11.85 11.37
N PRO A 560 -24.12 11.47 10.10
CA PRO A 560 -23.62 12.18 8.92
C PRO A 560 -24.01 13.65 8.91
N GLU A 561 -25.19 13.99 9.45
CA GLU A 561 -25.69 15.36 9.58
C GLU A 561 -24.80 16.24 10.47
N LEU A 562 -24.27 15.70 11.57
CA LEU A 562 -23.36 16.41 12.46
C LEU A 562 -22.02 16.65 11.77
N LEU A 563 -21.54 15.69 10.98
CA LEU A 563 -20.30 15.82 10.24
C LEU A 563 -20.39 16.90 9.15
N VAL A 564 -21.50 16.94 8.41
CA VAL A 564 -21.76 18.00 7.42
C VAL A 564 -21.80 19.37 8.10
N TRP A 565 -22.56 19.51 9.19
CA TRP A 565 -22.64 20.75 9.95
C TRP A 565 -21.27 21.19 10.48
N TYR A 566 -20.48 20.27 11.03
CA TYR A 566 -19.11 20.55 11.50
C TYR A 566 -18.24 21.14 10.38
N MET A 567 -18.26 20.55 9.19
CA MET A 567 -17.46 21.02 8.06
C MET A 567 -17.84 22.44 7.64
N GLU A 568 -19.14 22.77 7.65
CA GLU A 568 -19.61 24.14 7.39
C GLU A 568 -19.15 25.15 8.45
N GLN A 569 -19.25 24.79 9.73
CA GLN A 569 -18.81 25.68 10.82
C GLN A 569 -17.29 25.85 10.85
N LYS A 570 -16.53 24.80 10.52
CA LYS A 570 -15.07 24.86 10.41
C LYS A 570 -14.62 25.89 9.39
N VAL A 571 -15.28 25.97 8.22
CA VAL A 571 -14.99 27.00 7.22
C VAL A 571 -15.22 28.39 7.79
N LYS A 572 -16.37 28.63 8.45
CA LYS A 572 -16.68 29.93 9.07
C LYS A 572 -15.66 30.35 10.13
N ILE A 573 -15.28 29.44 11.02
CA ILE A 573 -14.27 29.71 12.06
C ILE A 573 -12.91 30.01 11.42
N ASN A 574 -12.54 29.27 10.37
CA ASN A 574 -11.29 29.51 9.65
C ASN A 574 -11.27 30.89 8.96
N ASP A 575 -12.40 31.32 8.41
CA ASP A 575 -12.53 32.67 7.83
C ASP A 575 -12.40 33.77 8.90
N LEU A 576 -13.04 33.59 10.06
CA LEU A 576 -12.90 34.51 11.21
C LEU A 576 -11.46 34.57 11.71
N TYR A 577 -10.79 33.42 11.79
CA TYR A 577 -9.38 33.33 12.14
C TYR A 577 -8.49 34.09 11.15
N ILE A 578 -8.69 33.89 9.84
CA ILE A 578 -7.93 34.60 8.80
C ILE A 578 -8.13 36.11 8.93
N GLN A 579 -9.38 36.58 9.09
CA GLN A 579 -9.69 38.00 9.29
C GLN A 579 -9.01 38.57 10.55
N HIS A 580 -8.95 37.78 11.62
CA HIS A 580 -8.26 38.17 12.85
C HIS A 580 -6.75 38.31 12.64
N ILE A 581 -6.11 37.32 12.02
CA ILE A 581 -4.67 37.33 11.72
C ILE A 581 -4.31 38.46 10.74
N GLU A 582 -5.14 38.71 9.73
CA GLU A 582 -4.96 39.84 8.81
C GLU A 582 -5.02 41.17 9.55
N SER A 583 -5.97 41.34 10.47
CA SER A 583 -6.11 42.55 11.29
C SER A 583 -4.89 42.75 12.18
N LEU A 584 -4.42 41.70 12.88
CA LEU A 584 -3.20 41.76 13.70
C LEU A 584 -1.97 42.14 12.88
N ARG A 585 -1.82 41.54 11.70
CA ARG A 585 -0.70 41.82 10.80
C ARG A 585 -0.75 43.24 10.25
N LEU A 586 -1.93 43.70 9.83
CA LEU A 586 -2.14 45.07 9.36
C LEU A 586 -1.79 46.08 10.47
N ASN A 587 -2.32 45.89 11.68
CA ASN A 587 -2.04 46.75 12.84
C ASN A 587 -0.53 46.80 13.15
N LYS A 588 0.17 45.66 13.05
CA LYS A 588 1.62 45.60 13.22
C LYS A 588 2.37 46.37 12.12
N CYS A 589 1.97 46.22 10.85
CA CYS A 589 2.56 47.00 9.75
C CYS A 589 2.32 48.50 9.94
N ILE A 590 1.14 48.91 10.38
CA ILE A 590 0.80 50.32 10.59
C ILE A 590 1.59 50.91 11.76
N ALA A 591 1.73 50.18 12.87
CA ALA A 591 2.59 50.61 13.99
C ALA A 591 4.04 50.84 13.53
N VAL A 592 4.56 49.98 12.65
CA VAL A 592 5.88 50.14 12.04
C VAL A 592 5.94 51.35 11.11
N VAL A 593 4.89 51.62 10.33
CA VAL A 593 4.81 52.84 9.50
C VAL A 593 4.91 54.09 10.37
N VAL A 594 4.17 54.15 11.48
CA VAL A 594 4.20 55.28 12.43
C VAL A 594 5.60 55.45 13.02
N LYS A 595 6.26 54.36 13.43
CA LYS A 595 7.64 54.37 13.92
C LYS A 595 8.61 54.92 12.87
N LEU A 596 8.61 54.34 11.67
CA LEU A 596 9.51 54.75 10.58
C LEU A 596 9.29 56.21 10.17
N TYR A 597 8.04 56.69 10.21
CA TYR A 597 7.70 58.09 9.92
C TYR A 597 8.31 59.03 10.97
N ARG A 598 8.20 58.72 12.27
CA ARG A 598 8.81 59.51 13.35
C ARG A 598 10.34 59.57 13.24
N GLU A 599 10.96 58.48 12.79
CA GLU A 599 12.42 58.39 12.60
C GLU A 599 12.92 59.12 11.34
N GLY A 600 12.02 59.59 10.47
CA GLY A 600 12.39 60.18 9.18
C GLY A 600 12.93 59.14 8.17
N THR A 601 12.63 57.86 8.39
CA THR A 601 13.09 56.75 7.54
C THR A 601 12.19 56.58 6.31
N THR A 602 12.74 56.05 5.22
CA THR A 602 11.96 55.79 4.00
C THR A 602 10.87 54.74 4.21
N LEU A 603 9.62 55.10 3.92
CA LEU A 603 8.43 54.26 4.04
C LEU A 603 8.26 53.30 2.84
N SER A 604 9.29 52.52 2.54
CA SER A 604 9.23 51.51 1.48
C SER A 604 8.53 50.24 1.96
N GLN A 605 7.95 49.48 1.03
CA GLN A 605 7.32 48.20 1.35
C GLN A 605 8.34 47.20 1.93
N GLU A 606 9.58 47.26 1.46
CA GLU A 606 10.70 46.46 1.93
C GLU A 606 11.04 46.74 3.40
N HIS A 607 11.12 48.03 3.80
CA HIS A 607 11.39 48.40 5.19
C HIS A 607 10.24 48.02 6.12
N ILE A 608 8.99 48.27 5.70
CA ILE A 608 7.81 47.90 6.49
C ILE A 608 7.74 46.38 6.69
N ALA A 609 8.01 45.60 5.65
CA ALA A 609 8.04 44.13 5.74
C ALA A 609 9.16 43.64 6.68
N SER A 610 10.35 44.22 6.56
CA SER A 610 11.51 43.88 7.40
C SER A 610 11.25 44.16 8.89
N GLU A 611 10.85 45.39 9.23
CA GLU A 611 10.64 45.82 10.62
C GLU A 611 9.39 45.17 11.26
N SER A 612 8.33 44.91 10.48
CA SER A 612 7.15 44.21 11.01
C SER A 612 7.36 42.70 11.14
N GLY A 613 8.40 42.14 10.52
CA GLY A 613 8.61 40.70 10.42
C GLY A 613 7.54 39.98 9.60
N ILE A 614 6.80 40.70 8.74
CA ILE A 614 5.76 40.16 7.88
C ILE A 614 6.28 40.11 6.44
N GLU A 615 6.21 38.95 5.81
CA GLU A 615 6.71 38.79 4.45
C GLU A 615 6.03 39.76 3.47
N ARG A 616 6.83 40.45 2.65
CA ARG A 616 6.35 41.37 1.60
C ARG A 616 5.28 40.73 0.70
N LYS A 617 5.47 39.45 0.35
CA LYS A 617 4.53 38.70 -0.49
C LYS A 617 3.15 38.60 0.16
N TYR A 618 3.09 38.41 1.48
CA TYR A 618 1.85 38.34 2.25
C TYR A 618 1.10 39.68 2.19
N ILE A 619 1.80 40.79 2.49
CA ILE A 619 1.24 42.15 2.46
C ILE A 619 0.57 42.45 1.10
N ARG A 620 1.18 41.98 0.00
CA ARG A 620 0.65 42.17 -1.35
C ARG A 620 -0.55 41.26 -1.66
N ILE A 621 -0.46 39.97 -1.34
CA ILE A 621 -1.50 38.99 -1.70
C ILE A 621 -2.80 39.24 -0.93
N HIS A 622 -2.68 39.58 0.35
CA HIS A 622 -3.84 39.77 1.23
C HIS A 622 -4.41 41.20 1.15
N GLY A 623 -4.04 41.99 0.14
CA GLY A 623 -4.62 43.32 -0.07
C GLY A 623 -4.40 44.30 1.10
N LEU A 624 -3.36 44.09 1.91
CA LEU A 624 -3.05 44.98 3.04
C LEU A 624 -2.34 46.26 2.57
N TYR A 625 -1.58 46.15 1.46
CA TYR A 625 -0.79 47.26 0.94
C TYR A 625 -1.59 48.54 0.60
N PRO A 626 -2.78 48.48 -0.05
CA PRO A 626 -3.58 49.68 -0.30
C PRO A 626 -3.93 50.46 0.98
N ILE A 627 -4.26 49.76 2.07
CA ILE A 627 -4.59 50.38 3.35
C ILE A 627 -3.34 51.01 3.97
N ILE A 628 -2.22 50.26 4.00
CA ILE A 628 -0.93 50.76 4.48
C ILE A 628 -0.53 52.01 3.71
N ASN A 629 -0.67 52.01 2.38
CA ASN A 629 -0.34 53.16 1.54
C ASN A 629 -1.27 54.35 1.83
N ALA A 630 -2.56 54.11 2.07
CA ALA A 630 -3.49 55.17 2.43
C ALA A 630 -3.12 55.80 3.80
N VAL A 631 -2.71 55.01 4.79
CA VAL A 631 -2.16 55.50 6.07
C VAL A 631 -0.94 56.39 5.83
N ILE A 632 0.00 55.95 4.98
CA ILE A 632 1.20 56.71 4.63
C ILE A 632 0.81 58.06 4.02
N GLN A 633 -0.17 58.10 3.11
CA GLN A 633 -0.63 59.36 2.52
C GLN A 633 -1.28 60.30 3.54
N VAL A 634 -2.08 59.77 4.46
CA VAL A 634 -2.70 60.56 5.54
C VAL A 634 -1.64 61.20 6.45
N LEU A 635 -0.59 60.46 6.79
CA LEU A 635 0.56 60.97 7.55
C LEU A 635 1.31 62.08 6.79
N LEU A 636 1.64 61.84 5.52
CA LEU A 636 2.37 62.81 4.68
C LEU A 636 1.56 64.09 4.43
N GLN A 637 0.23 64.01 4.41
CA GLN A 637 -0.67 65.16 4.28
C GLN A 637 -1.00 65.84 5.61
N SER A 638 -0.47 65.34 6.74
CA SER A 638 -0.78 65.81 8.10
C SER A 638 -2.28 65.81 8.43
N LYS A 639 -3.05 64.91 7.81
CA LYS A 639 -4.50 64.75 8.06
C LYS A 639 -4.79 64.04 9.38
N MET A 640 -3.88 63.18 9.83
CA MET A 640 -3.89 62.58 11.17
C MET A 640 -2.49 62.66 11.75
N THR A 641 -2.39 62.88 13.07
CA THR A 641 -1.10 62.83 13.75
C THR A 641 -0.66 61.38 13.98
N PRO A 642 0.66 61.11 14.08
CA PRO A 642 1.18 59.81 14.49
C PRO A 642 0.53 59.25 15.76
N ASP A 643 0.25 60.12 16.74
CA ASP A 643 -0.34 59.75 18.02
C ASP A 643 -1.79 59.26 17.87
N THR A 644 -2.60 59.92 17.03
CA THR A 644 -3.97 59.48 16.74
C THR A 644 -3.99 58.10 16.07
N ILE A 645 -3.06 57.83 15.15
CA ILE A 645 -2.96 56.51 14.49
C ILE A 645 -2.51 55.45 15.49
N GLU A 646 -1.57 55.77 16.39
CA GLU A 646 -1.10 54.85 17.42
C GLU A 646 -2.20 54.52 18.45
N GLU A 647 -2.99 55.51 18.87
CA GLU A 647 -4.18 55.30 19.68
C GLU A 647 -5.22 54.42 18.97
N PHE A 648 -5.42 54.63 17.66
CA PHE A 648 -6.32 53.80 16.89
C PHE A 648 -5.82 52.36 16.78
N VAL A 649 -4.53 52.13 16.54
CA VAL A 649 -3.92 50.78 16.54
C VAL A 649 -4.14 50.06 17.87
N LYS A 650 -4.05 50.77 19.02
CA LYS A 650 -4.27 50.18 20.36
C LYS A 650 -5.68 49.61 20.56
N THR A 651 -6.66 50.06 19.77
CA THR A 651 -8.04 49.48 19.79
C THR A 651 -8.16 48.15 19.04
N ASN A 652 -7.07 47.65 18.44
CA ASN A 652 -7.03 46.47 17.57
C ASN A 652 -8.10 46.51 16.44
N PRO A 653 -8.12 47.56 15.62
CA PRO A 653 -9.11 47.72 14.57
C PRO A 653 -9.01 46.61 13.54
N THR A 654 -10.15 46.26 12.94
CA THR A 654 -10.21 45.31 11.83
C THR A 654 -9.79 46.00 10.53
N VAL A 655 -9.54 45.21 9.49
CA VAL A 655 -9.28 45.72 8.13
C VAL A 655 -10.39 46.68 7.67
N GLU A 656 -11.64 46.39 7.99
CA GLU A 656 -12.78 47.23 7.60
C GLU A 656 -12.87 48.52 8.42
N HIS A 657 -12.52 48.48 9.72
CA HIS A 657 -12.38 49.69 10.52
C HIS A 657 -11.33 50.63 9.94
N TRP A 658 -10.18 50.11 9.48
CA TRP A 658 -9.17 50.91 8.80
C TRP A 658 -9.66 51.52 7.49
N ARG A 659 -10.36 50.74 6.67
CA ARG A 659 -10.93 51.27 5.43
C ARG A 659 -11.89 52.42 5.71
N LYS A 660 -12.79 52.26 6.67
CA LYS A 660 -13.74 53.31 7.04
C LYS A 660 -13.05 54.54 7.62
N ALA A 661 -12.00 54.37 8.42
CA ALA A 661 -11.31 55.48 9.08
C ALA A 661 -10.42 56.31 8.13
N ILE A 662 -9.94 55.71 7.03
CA ILE A 662 -8.93 56.31 6.15
C ILE A 662 -9.48 56.65 4.75
N LEU A 663 -10.40 55.84 4.25
CA LEU A 663 -10.99 56.00 2.91
C LEU A 663 -12.39 56.62 2.94
N GLY A 664 -13.07 56.57 4.09
CA GLY A 664 -14.31 57.30 4.35
C GLY A 664 -14.00 58.66 4.94
#